data_AF-A0A8H6CT29-F1
#
_entry.id   AF-A0A8H6CT29-F1
#
_cell.length_a   1.000
_cell.length_b   1.000
_cell.length_c   1.000
_cell.angle_alpha   90.00
_cell.angle_beta   90.00
_cell.angle_gamma   90.00
#
_symmetry.space_group_name_H-M   'P 1'
#
loop_
_entity.id
_entity.type
_entity.pdbx_description
1 polymer ?
#
loop_
_entity_poly.entity_id
_entity_poly.type
_entity_poly.pdbx_seq_one_letter_code
_entity_poly.pdbx_strand_id
1 'polypeptide(L)'
;MLTASETLVAILGLSAQRQLSDAKAQALSALFRRTRFYCMCVGGKGYKEKLETVISLLADDGARSVMIERRRVDKKQPTDPFLTMCTFRGSGFFVDAFLKVFPDTVIDDPSWDLPRLFLHVAIERRDVEAVRAFVRQGADILTTERGGRNALHFAAHYFPKILPELIRTLEQFPSEKRQGKSMKEILEGQCNSGLTVFAQLLVEGYDDERKLAETLRLRYSLNHDYKMNRDGSWVTFGGYLVSLAAADGLVPIEHIQYLLNLDPLPEYVTTPAGKTLLATAIEGFSGSRDSYDLACHQNTRMLLAKYPVFDDVFRVADERGRTCLHIAAYWSNKTALQMIKDHAQRHFPLKKIPWNAVASGNTVLDHALQGIKEKSLPALDNEVNKVATRSTRKAALACYVFLRENGALHNWELEGSLVAARLVMYTPDLQKIGLFLRLATQRLGLGPPDVDFDRCVEIGTAASLDGRLIRVPVVDLIWKHDNFILRFYSVRISSLAVEGFRQFHDWFKKRMTETEPRCYQSLGLPAGLWPFMTLTYDQPIPYAKDTMRWTRSGRIWSEEERDGLKAQFSSLWDIFFGEVEEQFLSSPVNTAVRLSPALMPKVLIIGATGYLGSRVCSVLVNSGQHRVFGIARNEAKAKSLAVAEVTPIICSDPINKPHSYLDAIRSFNIDIVVDVSGANQESAKFLADVKGVGQERLNKARSAGLTHTPKLGFIYCSGTWVHGSSDKLVNDLDIVGPDAATPPAPLVAWRVAHENAVLDASDVLDVAVLRSALIYGGESTIWTAFILPLLKASRDGSLDTIQIPLSVNSRPGLVHISDVATGFQKAIEKLPLINKTSVYPVFDLVTSQESMSEIFRALASRWDFKGRCELVGPGDDLFAEAMRTSLRGCSDRAKQLLGWAPTRLNGFVGDMNIYAGAFASQY
;
A
#
# COMPACT_ATOMS: atom_id res chain seq x y z
N MET A 1 55.70 -65.90 -26.72
CA MET A 1 56.60 -64.76 -27.00
C MET A 1 56.29 -64.08 -28.32
N LEU A 2 56.10 -64.80 -29.44
CA LEU A 2 55.61 -64.21 -30.69
C LEU A 2 54.28 -63.47 -30.54
N THR A 3 53.27 -64.09 -29.94
CA THR A 3 52.00 -63.44 -29.59
C THR A 3 52.17 -62.23 -28.67
N ALA A 4 53.08 -62.27 -27.70
CA ALA A 4 53.37 -61.13 -26.82
C ALA A 4 54.10 -60.00 -27.57
N SER A 5 54.98 -60.33 -28.52
CA SER A 5 55.70 -59.37 -29.38
C SER A 5 54.76 -58.75 -30.42
N GLU A 6 53.87 -59.54 -31.02
CA GLU A 6 52.80 -59.04 -31.90
C GLU A 6 51.82 -58.14 -31.13
N THR A 7 51.50 -58.49 -29.88
CA THR A 7 50.67 -57.65 -29.00
C THR A 7 51.41 -56.36 -28.60
N LEU A 8 52.72 -56.43 -28.33
CA LEU A 8 53.52 -55.26 -27.95
C LEU A 8 53.79 -54.33 -29.14
N VAL A 9 54.04 -54.89 -30.34
CA VAL A 9 54.14 -54.16 -31.61
C VAL A 9 52.78 -53.59 -32.01
N ALA A 10 51.68 -54.30 -31.75
CA ALA A 10 50.34 -53.76 -31.92
C ALA A 10 50.05 -52.63 -30.92
N ILE A 11 50.44 -52.76 -29.64
CA ILE A 11 50.28 -51.71 -28.62
C ILE A 11 51.16 -50.48 -28.93
N LEU A 12 52.42 -50.69 -29.34
CA LEU A 12 53.34 -49.62 -29.75
C LEU A 12 52.90 -48.98 -31.07
N GLY A 13 52.38 -49.77 -32.01
CA GLY A 13 51.80 -49.31 -33.27
C GLY A 13 50.52 -48.51 -33.05
N LEU A 14 49.64 -48.96 -32.15
CA LEU A 14 48.45 -48.23 -31.69
C LEU A 14 48.85 -46.93 -31.00
N SER A 15 49.93 -46.93 -30.19
CA SER A 15 50.47 -45.73 -29.54
C SER A 15 51.06 -44.72 -30.54
N ALA A 16 51.85 -45.17 -31.52
CA ALA A 16 52.42 -44.31 -32.56
C ALA A 16 51.35 -43.76 -33.51
N GLN A 17 50.37 -44.59 -33.92
CA GLN A 17 49.23 -44.16 -34.72
C GLN A 17 48.37 -43.14 -33.97
N ARG A 18 48.24 -43.30 -32.65
CA ARG A 18 47.56 -42.33 -31.78
C ARG A 18 48.34 -41.02 -31.67
N GLN A 19 49.66 -41.05 -31.49
CA GLN A 19 50.51 -39.84 -31.48
C GLN A 19 50.46 -39.10 -32.82
N LEU A 20 50.48 -39.82 -33.94
CA LEU A 20 50.32 -39.21 -35.26
C LEU A 20 48.96 -38.54 -35.43
N SER A 21 47.88 -39.23 -35.03
CA SER A 21 46.51 -38.67 -35.04
C SER A 21 46.42 -37.41 -34.17
N ASP A 22 47.13 -37.39 -33.03
CA ASP A 22 47.21 -36.25 -32.13
C ASP A 22 47.96 -35.06 -32.75
N ALA A 23 49.10 -35.32 -33.38
CA ALA A 23 49.87 -34.31 -34.11
C ALA A 23 49.08 -33.73 -35.28
N LYS A 24 48.38 -34.57 -36.06
CA LYS A 24 47.49 -34.13 -37.14
C LYS A 24 46.36 -33.22 -36.62
N ALA A 25 45.70 -33.61 -35.53
CA ALA A 25 44.67 -32.79 -34.89
C ALA A 25 45.23 -31.44 -34.40
N GLN A 26 46.42 -31.42 -33.79
CA GLN A 26 47.08 -30.18 -33.37
C GLN A 26 47.43 -29.28 -34.56
N ALA A 27 47.99 -29.85 -35.63
CA ALA A 27 48.34 -29.14 -36.86
C ALA A 27 47.10 -28.51 -37.51
N LEU A 28 45.99 -29.24 -37.60
CA LEU A 28 44.74 -28.73 -38.15
C LEU A 28 44.17 -27.58 -37.29
N SER A 29 44.20 -27.71 -35.96
CA SER A 29 43.80 -26.64 -35.04
C SER A 29 44.68 -25.39 -35.17
N ALA A 30 45.98 -25.55 -35.44
CA ALA A 30 46.88 -24.43 -35.69
C ALA A 30 46.61 -23.79 -37.06
N LEU A 31 46.34 -24.60 -38.08
CA LEU A 31 46.03 -24.16 -39.44
C LEU A 31 44.77 -23.29 -39.49
N PHE A 32 43.67 -23.72 -38.84
CA PHE A 32 42.42 -22.96 -38.83
C PHE A 32 42.50 -21.60 -38.11
N ARG A 33 43.58 -21.31 -37.38
CA ARG A 33 43.83 -19.99 -36.77
C ARG A 33 44.59 -19.04 -37.69
N ARG A 34 45.02 -19.48 -38.88
CA ARG A 34 45.79 -18.66 -39.82
C ARG A 34 44.88 -17.79 -40.67
N THR A 35 45.40 -16.65 -41.10
CA THR A 35 44.67 -15.74 -42.00
C THR A 35 44.79 -16.21 -43.44
N ARG A 36 43.87 -15.73 -44.30
CA ARG A 36 43.96 -15.93 -45.75
C ARG A 36 45.29 -15.42 -46.30
N PHE A 37 45.74 -14.26 -45.84
CA PHE A 37 47.03 -13.67 -46.21
C PHE A 37 48.20 -14.60 -45.91
N TYR A 38 48.24 -15.19 -44.72
CA TYR A 38 49.26 -16.18 -44.37
C TYR A 38 49.26 -17.38 -45.34
N CYS A 39 48.08 -17.93 -45.63
CA CYS A 39 47.96 -19.06 -46.55
C CYS A 39 48.39 -18.69 -47.98
N MET A 40 48.13 -17.46 -48.41
CA MET A 40 48.61 -16.94 -49.70
C MET A 40 50.14 -16.76 -49.71
N CYS A 41 50.74 -16.24 -48.64
CA CYS A 41 52.19 -16.06 -48.54
C CYS A 41 52.94 -17.39 -48.55
N VAL A 42 52.41 -18.41 -47.87
CA VAL A 42 53.04 -19.74 -47.79
C VAL A 42 52.74 -20.57 -49.04
N GLY A 43 51.49 -20.56 -49.50
CA GLY A 43 51.02 -21.40 -50.61
C GLY A 43 51.31 -20.83 -52.01
N GLY A 44 51.51 -19.52 -52.13
CA GLY A 44 51.72 -18.83 -53.41
C GLY A 44 50.55 -18.97 -54.38
N LYS A 45 50.83 -19.00 -55.69
CA LYS A 45 49.83 -19.27 -56.73
C LYS A 45 49.26 -20.68 -56.53
N GLY A 46 47.92 -20.81 -56.56
CA GLY A 46 47.23 -22.08 -56.32
C GLY A 46 47.17 -22.48 -54.83
N TYR A 47 47.21 -21.50 -53.91
CA TYR A 47 47.14 -21.80 -52.48
C TYR A 47 45.85 -22.52 -52.06
N LYS A 48 44.77 -22.41 -52.84
CA LYS A 48 43.47 -23.04 -52.54
C LYS A 48 43.55 -24.55 -52.73
N GLU A 49 44.07 -25.00 -53.86
CA GLU A 49 44.25 -26.43 -54.19
C GLU A 49 45.24 -27.08 -53.20
N LYS A 50 46.32 -26.35 -52.86
CA LYS A 50 47.27 -26.79 -51.83
C LYS A 50 46.62 -26.89 -50.46
N LEU A 51 45.75 -25.94 -50.10
CA LEU A 51 45.03 -25.96 -48.84
C LEU A 51 44.06 -27.14 -48.76
N GLU A 52 43.30 -27.40 -49.83
CA GLU A 52 42.41 -28.57 -49.95
C GLU A 52 43.21 -29.87 -49.78
N THR A 53 44.39 -29.97 -50.41
CA THR A 53 45.30 -31.11 -50.26
C THR A 53 45.76 -31.27 -48.80
N VAL A 54 46.19 -30.19 -48.15
CA VAL A 54 46.62 -30.22 -46.74
C VAL A 54 45.48 -30.65 -45.82
N ILE A 55 44.26 -30.14 -46.04
CA ILE A 55 43.08 -30.55 -45.27
C ILE A 55 42.80 -32.05 -45.46
N SER A 56 42.86 -32.56 -46.69
CA SER A 56 42.66 -33.99 -46.98
C SER A 56 43.63 -34.92 -46.24
N LEU A 57 44.88 -34.48 -46.04
CA LEU A 57 45.94 -35.26 -45.38
C LEU A 57 45.82 -35.25 -43.85
N LEU A 58 45.35 -34.13 -43.28
CA LEU A 58 45.31 -33.88 -41.85
C LEU A 58 43.98 -34.29 -41.20
N ALA A 59 42.87 -34.18 -41.91
CA ALA A 59 41.51 -34.40 -41.37
C ALA A 59 41.01 -35.84 -41.57
N ASP A 60 41.80 -36.83 -41.13
CA ASP A 60 41.42 -38.26 -41.17
C ASP A 60 40.61 -38.71 -39.93
N ASP A 61 40.10 -39.94 -39.96
CA ASP A 61 39.27 -40.52 -38.88
C ASP A 61 40.02 -40.65 -37.55
N GLY A 62 41.33 -40.88 -37.60
CA GLY A 62 42.19 -40.91 -36.42
C GLY A 62 42.21 -39.55 -35.72
N ALA A 63 42.46 -38.48 -36.48
CA ALA A 63 42.44 -37.12 -35.98
C ALA A 63 41.03 -36.67 -35.53
N ARG A 64 39.95 -37.12 -36.20
CA ARG A 64 38.56 -36.89 -35.75
C ARG A 64 38.32 -37.46 -34.36
N SER A 65 38.71 -38.71 -34.16
CA SER A 65 38.55 -39.43 -32.88
C SER A 65 39.27 -38.72 -31.74
N VAL A 66 40.52 -38.29 -31.99
CA VAL A 66 41.30 -37.50 -31.03
C VAL A 66 40.58 -36.19 -30.66
N MET A 67 40.03 -35.47 -31.64
CA MET A 67 39.33 -34.21 -31.37
C MET A 67 38.04 -34.40 -30.58
N ILE A 68 37.28 -35.48 -30.84
CA ILE A 68 36.06 -35.81 -30.08
C ILE A 68 36.42 -36.05 -28.61
N GLU A 69 37.47 -36.82 -28.34
CA GLU A 69 37.93 -37.10 -26.98
C GLU A 69 38.40 -35.83 -26.23
N ARG A 70 38.96 -34.85 -26.94
CA ARG A 70 39.46 -33.59 -26.38
C ARG A 70 38.36 -32.58 -26.03
N ARG A 71 37.11 -32.76 -26.47
CA ARG A 71 36.00 -31.85 -26.13
C ARG A 71 35.70 -31.92 -24.61
N ARG A 72 35.96 -30.82 -23.88
CA ARG A 72 35.71 -30.71 -22.41
C ARG A 72 34.25 -30.43 -22.04
N VAL A 73 33.45 -29.89 -22.95
CA VAL A 73 32.03 -29.56 -22.74
C VAL A 73 31.22 -30.42 -23.71
N ASP A 74 30.38 -31.28 -23.15
CA ASP A 74 29.55 -32.31 -23.80
C ASP A 74 30.22 -33.21 -24.85
N LYS A 75 30.58 -34.42 -24.43
CA LYS A 75 30.97 -35.56 -25.30
C LYS A 75 29.85 -36.00 -26.27
N LYS A 76 28.71 -35.31 -26.31
CA LYS A 76 27.46 -35.72 -26.98
C LYS A 76 27.01 -34.83 -28.14
N GLN A 77 27.74 -33.79 -28.53
CA GLN A 77 27.34 -33.01 -29.71
C GLN A 77 27.54 -33.83 -31.00
N PRO A 78 26.47 -34.07 -31.79
CA PRO A 78 26.48 -34.95 -32.97
C PRO A 78 27.21 -34.35 -34.19
N THR A 79 27.94 -33.26 -34.00
CA THR A 79 28.56 -32.47 -35.06
C THR A 79 30.01 -32.84 -35.31
N ASP A 80 30.42 -32.72 -36.57
CA ASP A 80 31.81 -32.86 -37.03
C ASP A 80 32.76 -31.91 -36.25
N PRO A 81 33.82 -32.44 -35.59
CA PRO A 81 34.75 -31.65 -34.79
C PRO A 81 35.60 -30.67 -35.58
N PHE A 82 35.93 -30.98 -36.83
CA PHE A 82 36.71 -30.12 -37.70
C PHE A 82 35.86 -29.01 -38.29
N LEU A 83 34.64 -29.34 -38.75
CA LEU A 83 33.69 -28.35 -39.22
C LEU A 83 33.32 -27.37 -38.10
N THR A 84 33.13 -27.88 -36.89
CA THR A 84 32.95 -27.03 -35.69
C THR A 84 34.15 -26.12 -35.49
N MET A 85 35.37 -26.67 -35.51
CA MET A 85 36.57 -25.88 -35.29
C MET A 85 36.72 -24.78 -36.35
N CYS A 86 36.57 -25.09 -37.65
CA CYS A 86 36.76 -24.11 -38.71
C CYS A 86 35.64 -23.06 -38.75
N THR A 87 34.41 -23.41 -38.38
CA THR A 87 33.28 -22.47 -38.32
C THR A 87 33.40 -21.49 -37.15
N PHE A 88 33.79 -21.97 -35.97
CA PHE A 88 33.89 -21.13 -34.77
C PHE A 88 35.23 -20.37 -34.65
N ARG A 89 36.34 -20.96 -35.14
CA ARG A 89 37.69 -20.40 -34.98
C ARG A 89 38.36 -19.97 -36.28
N GLY A 90 37.87 -20.44 -37.43
CA GLY A 90 38.43 -20.16 -38.75
C GLY A 90 37.70 -19.06 -39.52
N SER A 91 38.06 -18.97 -40.79
CA SER A 91 37.49 -18.09 -41.82
C SER A 91 36.79 -18.92 -42.90
N GLY A 92 35.80 -18.36 -43.57
CA GLY A 92 34.94 -19.05 -44.53
C GLY A 92 35.67 -19.72 -45.70
N PHE A 93 36.87 -19.28 -46.07
CA PHE A 93 37.67 -20.00 -47.07
C PHE A 93 38.14 -21.38 -46.58
N PHE A 94 38.31 -21.59 -45.27
CA PHE A 94 38.57 -22.93 -44.72
C PHE A 94 37.32 -23.79 -44.69
N VAL A 95 36.15 -23.19 -44.43
CA VAL A 95 34.86 -23.90 -44.53
C VAL A 95 34.63 -24.36 -45.97
N ASP A 96 34.84 -23.50 -46.97
CA ASP A 96 34.72 -23.86 -48.39
C ASP A 96 35.71 -24.96 -48.79
N ALA A 97 36.98 -24.84 -48.42
CA ALA A 97 37.98 -25.86 -48.71
C ALA A 97 37.64 -27.20 -48.02
N PHE A 98 37.20 -27.16 -46.76
CA PHE A 98 36.82 -28.36 -46.02
C PHE A 98 35.62 -29.08 -46.63
N LEU A 99 34.54 -28.35 -46.96
CA LEU A 99 33.33 -28.94 -47.55
C LEU A 99 33.55 -29.45 -48.98
N LYS A 100 34.50 -28.89 -49.73
CA LYS A 100 34.92 -29.46 -51.03
C LYS A 100 35.66 -30.78 -50.89
N VAL A 101 36.52 -30.89 -49.88
CA VAL A 101 37.28 -32.11 -49.61
C VAL A 101 36.36 -33.19 -49.03
N PHE A 102 35.41 -32.80 -48.17
CA PHE A 102 34.46 -33.70 -47.51
C PHE A 102 33.00 -33.32 -47.81
N PRO A 103 32.52 -33.53 -49.05
CA PRO A 103 31.16 -33.14 -49.46
C PRO A 103 30.07 -33.83 -48.64
N ASP A 104 30.29 -35.08 -48.21
CA ASP A 104 29.29 -35.85 -47.45
C ASP A 104 29.21 -35.46 -45.96
N THR A 105 29.92 -34.39 -45.56
CA THR A 105 29.87 -33.90 -44.18
C THR A 105 28.47 -33.39 -43.88
N VAL A 106 27.83 -33.95 -42.85
CA VAL A 106 26.52 -33.46 -42.37
C VAL A 106 26.69 -32.06 -41.77
N ILE A 107 25.99 -31.09 -42.38
CA ILE A 107 26.03 -29.67 -41.98
C ILE A 107 24.74 -29.19 -41.30
N ASP A 108 23.65 -29.93 -41.50
CA ASP A 108 22.34 -29.68 -40.89
C ASP A 108 21.65 -31.02 -40.64
N ASP A 109 21.06 -31.18 -39.46
CA ASP A 109 20.33 -32.36 -39.02
C ASP A 109 19.29 -31.92 -37.98
N PRO A 110 17.99 -32.04 -38.27
CA PRO A 110 16.91 -31.61 -37.39
C PRO A 110 16.87 -32.33 -36.03
N SER A 111 17.54 -33.48 -35.88
CA SER A 111 17.64 -34.21 -34.62
C SER A 111 18.60 -33.56 -33.62
N TRP A 112 19.42 -32.61 -34.08
CA TRP A 112 20.40 -31.94 -33.26
C TRP A 112 19.74 -30.90 -32.35
N ASP A 113 19.70 -31.16 -31.05
CA ASP A 113 19.31 -30.18 -30.02
C ASP A 113 20.45 -29.17 -29.76
N LEU A 114 20.85 -28.45 -30.81
CA LEU A 114 21.92 -27.45 -30.73
C LEU A 114 21.34 -26.05 -30.51
N PRO A 115 22.01 -25.20 -29.71
CA PRO A 115 21.59 -23.81 -29.55
C PRO A 115 21.70 -23.00 -30.85
N ARG A 116 22.60 -23.39 -31.78
CA ARG A 116 22.79 -22.78 -33.11
C ARG A 116 23.33 -23.80 -34.10
N LEU A 117 22.93 -23.69 -35.37
CA LEU A 117 23.45 -24.47 -36.49
C LEU A 117 24.62 -23.75 -37.17
N PHE A 118 25.40 -24.45 -38.01
CA PHE A 118 26.58 -23.88 -38.65
C PHE A 118 26.27 -22.67 -39.55
N LEU A 119 25.16 -22.72 -40.29
CA LEU A 119 24.70 -21.60 -41.12
C LEU A 119 24.38 -20.37 -40.26
N HIS A 120 23.71 -20.54 -39.11
CA HIS A 120 23.44 -19.46 -38.16
C HIS A 120 24.73 -18.81 -37.64
N VAL A 121 25.73 -19.62 -37.29
CA VAL A 121 27.05 -19.13 -36.80
C VAL A 121 27.80 -18.38 -37.90
N ALA A 122 27.75 -18.86 -39.15
CA ALA A 122 28.37 -18.18 -40.28
C ALA A 122 27.76 -16.78 -40.53
N ILE A 123 26.43 -16.68 -40.42
CA ILE A 123 25.69 -15.41 -40.55
C ILE A 123 26.04 -14.47 -39.40
N GLU A 124 26.03 -14.95 -38.15
CA GLU A 124 26.40 -14.17 -36.97
C GLU A 124 27.81 -13.57 -37.08
N ARG A 125 28.75 -14.34 -37.64
CA ARG A 125 30.14 -13.92 -37.89
C ARG A 125 30.30 -13.03 -39.12
N ARG A 126 29.22 -12.75 -39.86
CA ARG A 126 29.20 -11.98 -41.11
C ARG A 126 30.14 -12.55 -42.19
N ASP A 127 30.29 -13.87 -42.21
CA ASP A 127 31.23 -14.56 -43.10
C ASP A 127 30.53 -15.04 -44.39
N VAL A 128 30.55 -14.21 -45.42
CA VAL A 128 29.90 -14.47 -46.71
C VAL A 128 30.38 -15.78 -47.35
N GLU A 129 31.67 -16.09 -47.25
CA GLU A 129 32.23 -17.29 -47.88
C GLU A 129 31.74 -18.56 -47.19
N ALA A 130 31.69 -18.55 -45.84
CA ALA A 130 31.12 -19.65 -45.07
C ALA A 130 29.62 -19.82 -45.38
N VAL A 131 28.83 -18.73 -45.39
CA VAL A 131 27.40 -18.77 -45.72
C VAL A 131 27.18 -19.40 -47.10
N ARG A 132 27.91 -18.94 -48.13
CA ARG A 132 27.83 -19.50 -49.48
C ARG A 132 28.28 -20.95 -49.58
N ALA A 133 29.27 -21.36 -48.78
CA ALA A 133 29.71 -22.75 -48.72
C ALA A 133 28.62 -23.66 -48.13
N PHE A 134 28.03 -23.26 -47.00
CA PHE A 134 26.93 -24.02 -46.39
C PHE A 134 25.69 -24.10 -47.28
N VAL A 135 25.29 -22.98 -47.90
CA VAL A 135 24.14 -22.96 -48.83
C VAL A 135 24.38 -23.84 -50.05
N ARG A 136 25.58 -23.80 -50.66
CA ARG A 136 25.94 -24.70 -51.77
C ARG A 136 25.89 -26.17 -51.37
N GLN A 137 26.27 -26.46 -50.12
CA GLN A 137 26.26 -27.80 -49.58
C GLN A 137 24.89 -28.26 -49.07
N GLY A 138 23.84 -27.45 -49.29
CA GLY A 138 22.46 -27.84 -49.05
C GLY A 138 21.95 -27.58 -47.63
N ALA A 139 22.59 -26.68 -46.87
CA ALA A 139 22.08 -26.27 -45.55
C ALA A 139 20.64 -25.73 -45.67
N ASP A 140 19.74 -26.21 -44.82
CA ASP A 140 18.36 -25.73 -44.84
C ASP A 140 18.29 -24.35 -44.17
N ILE A 141 17.89 -23.36 -44.98
CA ILE A 141 17.77 -21.95 -44.59
C ILE A 141 16.60 -21.76 -43.62
N LEU A 142 15.62 -22.66 -43.63
CA LEU A 142 14.38 -22.59 -42.86
C LEU A 142 14.46 -23.34 -41.52
N THR A 143 15.50 -24.12 -41.27
CA THR A 143 15.70 -24.80 -39.99
C THR A 143 15.81 -23.77 -38.86
N THR A 144 15.02 -23.95 -37.81
CA THR A 144 14.97 -23.03 -36.67
C THR A 144 15.86 -23.51 -35.52
N GLU A 145 16.58 -22.60 -34.88
CA GLU A 145 17.21 -22.89 -33.58
C GLU A 145 16.19 -22.92 -32.43
N ARG A 146 16.64 -23.23 -31.20
CA ARG A 146 15.81 -23.36 -29.98
C ARG A 146 14.88 -22.15 -29.73
N GLY A 147 15.28 -20.96 -30.13
CA GLY A 147 14.51 -19.70 -30.10
C GLY A 147 13.56 -19.48 -31.28
N GLY A 148 13.36 -20.46 -32.15
CA GLY A 148 12.44 -20.39 -33.29
C GLY A 148 12.95 -19.53 -34.46
N ARG A 149 14.21 -19.08 -34.44
CA ARG A 149 14.81 -18.26 -35.50
C ARG A 149 15.47 -19.15 -36.55
N ASN A 150 15.19 -18.87 -37.81
CA ASN A 150 15.87 -19.48 -38.95
C ASN A 150 16.97 -18.55 -39.51
N ALA A 151 17.66 -18.97 -40.58
CA ALA A 151 18.76 -18.22 -41.16
C ALA A 151 18.36 -16.82 -41.65
N LEU A 152 17.11 -16.62 -42.09
CA LEU A 152 16.62 -15.31 -42.50
C LEU A 152 16.49 -14.34 -41.31
N HIS A 153 16.02 -14.81 -40.15
CA HIS A 153 15.98 -14.02 -38.92
C HIS A 153 17.38 -13.67 -38.42
N PHE A 154 18.32 -14.63 -38.47
CA PHE A 154 19.72 -14.38 -38.14
C PHE A 154 20.36 -13.38 -39.11
N ALA A 155 20.03 -13.46 -40.40
CA ALA A 155 20.54 -12.51 -41.38
C ALA A 155 19.99 -11.11 -41.11
N ALA A 156 18.68 -10.97 -40.82
CA ALA A 156 18.09 -9.68 -40.45
C ALA A 156 18.71 -9.05 -39.18
N HIS A 157 19.11 -9.86 -38.19
CA HIS A 157 19.75 -9.38 -36.96
C HIS A 157 21.26 -9.10 -37.14
N TYR A 158 22.03 -10.09 -37.59
CA TYR A 158 23.49 -10.03 -37.58
C TYR A 158 24.10 -9.53 -38.89
N PHE A 159 23.48 -9.85 -40.03
CA PHE A 159 24.09 -9.59 -41.34
C PHE A 159 23.07 -9.26 -42.46
N PRO A 160 22.35 -8.12 -42.41
CA PRO A 160 21.25 -7.83 -43.34
C PRO A 160 21.64 -7.85 -44.82
N LYS A 161 22.90 -7.54 -45.14
CA LYS A 161 23.42 -7.54 -46.52
C LYS A 161 23.36 -8.90 -47.22
N ILE A 162 23.39 -10.02 -46.49
CA ILE A 162 23.30 -11.36 -47.09
C ILE A 162 21.85 -11.79 -47.34
N LEU A 163 20.88 -11.13 -46.71
CA LEU A 163 19.47 -11.51 -46.76
C LEU A 163 18.90 -11.56 -48.19
N PRO A 164 19.16 -10.59 -49.10
CA PRO A 164 18.69 -10.69 -50.48
C PRO A 164 19.23 -11.91 -51.24
N GLU A 165 20.45 -12.37 -50.94
CA GLU A 165 21.06 -13.55 -51.57
C GLU A 165 20.40 -14.84 -51.08
N LEU A 166 20.14 -14.94 -49.76
CA LEU A 166 19.42 -16.08 -49.17
C LEU A 166 17.98 -16.17 -49.67
N ILE A 167 17.28 -15.04 -49.77
CA ILE A 167 15.92 -14.98 -50.31
C ILE A 167 15.90 -15.42 -51.77
N ARG A 168 16.82 -14.92 -52.60
CA ARG A 168 16.90 -15.31 -54.02
C ARG A 168 17.19 -16.81 -54.20
N THR A 169 17.95 -17.39 -53.27
CA THR A 169 18.21 -18.84 -53.23
C THR A 169 16.93 -19.62 -52.91
N LEU A 170 16.18 -19.19 -51.90
CA LEU A 170 14.88 -19.80 -51.53
C LEU A 170 13.84 -19.69 -52.64
N GLU A 171 13.81 -18.59 -53.41
CA GLU A 171 12.89 -18.43 -54.54
C GLU A 171 13.09 -19.51 -55.62
N GLN A 172 14.32 -19.99 -55.77
CA GLN A 172 14.68 -21.05 -56.72
C GLN A 172 14.36 -22.45 -56.20
N PHE A 173 14.02 -22.59 -54.91
CA PHE A 173 13.73 -23.90 -54.32
C PHE A 173 12.33 -24.41 -54.72
N PRO A 174 12.20 -25.72 -54.98
CA PRO A 174 10.90 -26.36 -55.16
C PRO A 174 10.08 -26.27 -53.86
N SER A 175 8.75 -26.43 -53.96
CA SER A 175 7.81 -26.20 -52.86
C SER A 175 8.12 -27.07 -51.64
N GLU A 176 8.55 -28.32 -51.85
CA GLU A 176 8.87 -29.28 -50.80
C GLU A 176 10.03 -28.79 -49.92
N LYS A 177 11.08 -28.22 -50.54
CA LYS A 177 12.22 -27.61 -49.83
C LYS A 177 11.86 -26.30 -49.14
N ARG A 178 10.70 -25.72 -49.46
CA ARG A 178 10.11 -24.59 -48.75
C ARG A 178 9.09 -25.00 -47.69
N GLN A 179 9.06 -26.28 -47.32
CA GLN A 179 8.08 -26.85 -46.38
C GLN A 179 6.62 -26.64 -46.84
N GLY A 180 6.37 -26.57 -48.15
CA GLY A 180 5.06 -26.28 -48.73
C GLY A 180 4.64 -24.81 -48.64
N LYS A 181 5.47 -23.93 -48.09
CA LYS A 181 5.13 -22.52 -47.84
C LYS A 181 5.52 -21.62 -49.00
N SER A 182 4.70 -20.61 -49.25
CA SER A 182 5.02 -19.48 -50.10
C SER A 182 6.13 -18.60 -49.50
N MET A 183 6.77 -17.77 -50.33
CA MET A 183 7.77 -16.81 -49.82
C MET A 183 7.17 -15.82 -48.80
N LYS A 184 5.89 -15.46 -48.98
CA LYS A 184 5.16 -14.63 -48.03
C LYS A 184 5.05 -15.32 -46.66
N GLU A 185 4.53 -16.55 -46.62
CA GLU A 185 4.38 -17.32 -45.37
C GLU A 185 5.73 -17.58 -44.68
N ILE A 186 6.82 -17.75 -45.44
CA ILE A 186 8.16 -17.90 -44.88
C ILE A 186 8.63 -16.61 -44.22
N LEU A 187 8.46 -15.46 -44.87
CA LEU A 187 8.92 -14.16 -44.37
C LEU A 187 8.04 -13.62 -43.23
N GLU A 188 6.76 -14.01 -43.20
CA GLU A 188 5.81 -13.72 -42.11
C GLU A 188 5.87 -14.72 -40.96
N GLY A 189 6.68 -15.77 -41.06
CA GLY A 189 6.93 -16.70 -39.97
C GLY A 189 7.54 -15.98 -38.76
N GLN A 190 6.91 -16.09 -37.59
CA GLN A 190 7.40 -15.49 -36.36
C GLN A 190 8.35 -16.43 -35.62
N CYS A 191 9.47 -15.92 -35.13
CA CYS A 191 10.28 -16.60 -34.13
C CYS A 191 9.62 -16.58 -32.73
N ASN A 192 10.19 -17.25 -31.73
CA ASN A 192 9.58 -17.36 -30.39
C ASN A 192 9.38 -15.99 -29.69
N SER A 193 10.10 -14.94 -30.12
CA SER A 193 9.90 -13.57 -29.61
C SER A 193 8.77 -12.80 -30.31
N GLY A 194 8.12 -13.41 -31.31
CA GLY A 194 7.05 -12.85 -32.14
C GLY A 194 7.52 -12.06 -33.36
N LEU A 195 8.84 -11.93 -33.58
CA LEU A 195 9.37 -11.11 -34.68
C LEU A 195 9.42 -11.88 -36.00
N THR A 196 8.97 -11.24 -37.07
CA THR A 196 9.18 -11.64 -38.47
C THR A 196 10.49 -11.07 -39.00
N VAL A 197 10.91 -11.48 -40.20
CA VAL A 197 12.09 -10.92 -40.87
C VAL A 197 11.95 -9.41 -41.10
N PHE A 198 10.76 -8.95 -41.51
CA PHE A 198 10.45 -7.53 -41.68
C PHE A 198 10.57 -6.76 -40.36
N ALA A 199 9.94 -7.28 -39.30
CA ALA A 199 9.97 -6.66 -37.98
C ALA A 199 11.39 -6.60 -37.40
N GLN A 200 12.19 -7.66 -37.57
CA GLN A 200 13.57 -7.73 -37.10
C GLN A 200 14.44 -6.61 -37.71
N LEU A 201 14.32 -6.37 -39.02
CA LEU A 201 15.05 -5.30 -39.71
C LEU A 201 14.71 -3.90 -39.17
N LEU A 202 13.46 -3.68 -38.75
CA LEU A 202 13.03 -2.39 -38.21
C LEU A 202 13.38 -2.19 -36.74
N VAL A 203 13.40 -3.26 -35.94
CA VAL A 203 13.72 -3.20 -34.51
C VAL A 203 15.21 -2.92 -34.27
N GLU A 204 16.10 -3.44 -35.12
CA GLU A 204 17.55 -3.40 -34.87
C GLU A 204 18.36 -2.68 -35.96
N GLY A 205 17.71 -2.36 -37.08
CA GLY A 205 18.36 -1.72 -38.22
C GLY A 205 18.30 -0.19 -38.19
N TYR A 206 18.93 0.41 -39.19
CA TYR A 206 18.85 1.85 -39.49
C TYR A 206 18.27 2.04 -40.90
N ASP A 207 18.74 3.06 -41.63
CA ASP A 207 18.18 3.45 -42.93
C ASP A 207 18.27 2.37 -44.01
N ASP A 208 19.40 1.65 -44.10
CA ASP A 208 19.59 0.64 -45.15
C ASP A 208 18.73 -0.60 -44.90
N GLU A 209 18.62 -1.04 -43.65
CA GLU A 209 17.74 -2.13 -43.24
C GLU A 209 16.26 -1.76 -43.40
N ARG A 210 15.88 -0.51 -43.11
CA ARG A 210 14.51 -0.01 -43.37
C ARG A 210 14.17 -0.02 -44.86
N LYS A 211 15.09 0.41 -45.74
CA LYS A 211 14.90 0.33 -47.21
C LYS A 211 14.76 -1.13 -47.67
N LEU A 212 15.55 -2.03 -47.09
CA LEU A 212 15.45 -3.46 -47.36
C LEU A 212 14.11 -4.02 -46.90
N ALA A 213 13.65 -3.66 -45.70
CA ALA A 213 12.34 -4.05 -45.17
C ALA A 213 11.21 -3.60 -46.09
N GLU A 214 11.23 -2.35 -46.58
CA GLU A 214 10.24 -1.84 -47.54
C GLU A 214 10.29 -2.60 -48.86
N THR A 215 11.48 -2.89 -49.38
CA THR A 215 11.66 -3.67 -50.60
C THR A 215 11.03 -5.06 -50.47
N LEU A 216 11.23 -5.73 -49.32
CA LEU A 216 10.65 -7.04 -49.05
C LEU A 216 9.13 -6.95 -48.86
N ARG A 217 8.64 -5.94 -48.13
CA ARG A 217 7.21 -5.71 -47.89
C ARG A 217 6.45 -5.54 -49.21
N LEU A 218 6.93 -4.68 -50.10
CA LEU A 218 6.31 -4.43 -51.40
C LEU A 218 6.38 -5.68 -52.30
N ARG A 219 7.55 -6.33 -52.38
CA ARG A 219 7.74 -7.47 -53.28
C ARG A 219 6.86 -8.67 -52.92
N TYR A 220 6.67 -8.93 -51.63
CA TYR A 220 5.95 -10.12 -51.15
C TYR A 220 4.60 -9.80 -50.50
N SER A 221 4.16 -8.53 -50.55
CA SER A 221 2.92 -8.07 -49.92
C SER A 221 2.83 -8.49 -48.44
N LEU A 222 3.92 -8.25 -47.69
CA LEU A 222 4.04 -8.63 -46.28
C LEU A 222 3.18 -7.72 -45.40
N ASN A 223 2.57 -8.29 -44.36
CA ASN A 223 1.92 -7.53 -43.31
C ASN A 223 2.96 -6.74 -42.51
N HIS A 224 2.79 -5.42 -42.43
CA HIS A 224 3.68 -4.53 -41.68
C HIS A 224 3.20 -4.23 -40.27
N ASP A 225 2.00 -4.69 -39.90
CA ASP A 225 1.53 -4.72 -38.52
C ASP A 225 0.72 -5.99 -38.27
N TYR A 226 0.98 -6.64 -37.14
CA TYR A 226 0.44 -7.96 -36.81
C TYR A 226 0.59 -8.25 -35.31
N LYS A 227 -0.16 -9.23 -34.80
CA LYS A 227 -0.15 -9.61 -33.38
C LYS A 227 1.01 -10.55 -33.07
N MET A 228 1.87 -10.13 -32.14
CA MET A 228 2.98 -10.89 -31.59
C MET A 228 2.54 -11.55 -30.28
N ASN A 229 2.60 -12.88 -30.20
CA ASN A 229 2.29 -13.60 -28.96
C ASN A 229 3.45 -13.51 -27.97
N ARG A 230 3.18 -13.04 -26.75
CA ARG A 230 4.16 -12.93 -25.66
C ARG A 230 3.50 -13.20 -24.30
N ASP A 231 4.11 -14.07 -23.50
CA ASP A 231 3.75 -14.34 -22.10
C ASP A 231 2.25 -14.59 -21.85
N GLY A 232 1.60 -15.35 -22.74
CA GLY A 232 0.16 -15.67 -22.62
C GLY A 232 -0.79 -14.55 -23.07
N SER A 233 -0.28 -13.50 -23.71
CA SER A 233 -1.04 -12.38 -24.30
C SER A 233 -0.50 -12.00 -25.69
N TRP A 234 -1.02 -10.94 -26.31
CA TRP A 234 -0.51 -10.41 -27.58
C TRP A 234 -0.29 -8.90 -27.56
N VAL A 235 0.70 -8.45 -28.33
CA VAL A 235 0.94 -7.03 -28.65
C VAL A 235 1.11 -6.86 -30.16
N THR A 236 0.56 -5.80 -30.75
CA THR A 236 0.81 -5.47 -32.17
C THR A 236 2.27 -5.09 -32.38
N PHE A 237 2.85 -5.42 -33.53
CA PHE A 237 4.21 -4.99 -33.86
C PHE A 237 4.39 -3.47 -33.80
N GLY A 238 3.43 -2.69 -34.30
CA GLY A 238 3.43 -1.22 -34.19
C GLY A 238 3.51 -0.74 -32.74
N GLY A 239 2.69 -1.33 -31.85
CA GLY A 239 2.76 -1.07 -30.41
C GLY A 239 4.10 -1.44 -29.77
N TYR A 240 4.68 -2.58 -30.15
CA TYR A 240 6.00 -3.00 -29.68
C TYR A 240 7.10 -2.01 -30.12
N LEU A 241 7.10 -1.61 -31.40
CA LEU A 241 8.10 -0.70 -31.94
C LEU A 241 7.99 0.71 -31.32
N VAL A 242 6.77 1.22 -31.12
CA VAL A 242 6.53 2.49 -30.41
C VAL A 242 7.05 2.42 -28.96
N SER A 243 6.87 1.29 -28.27
CA SER A 243 7.40 1.09 -26.92
C SER A 243 8.93 1.16 -26.89
N LEU A 244 9.62 0.59 -27.89
CA LEU A 244 11.07 0.65 -27.99
C LEU A 244 11.55 2.07 -28.31
N ALA A 245 10.90 2.75 -29.26
CA ALA A 245 11.23 4.13 -29.63
C ALA A 245 11.01 5.12 -28.46
N ALA A 246 9.99 4.89 -27.62
CA ALA A 246 9.73 5.71 -26.43
C ALA A 246 10.78 5.51 -25.31
N ALA A 247 11.44 4.35 -25.26
CA ALA A 247 12.47 4.01 -24.29
C ALA A 247 13.87 4.53 -24.70
N ASP A 248 14.08 5.84 -24.61
CA ASP A 248 15.36 6.54 -24.93
C ASP A 248 15.86 6.36 -26.38
N GLY A 249 14.94 6.13 -27.33
CA GLY A 249 15.29 6.09 -28.76
C GLY A 249 16.07 4.84 -29.18
N LEU A 250 15.85 3.69 -28.53
CA LEU A 250 16.42 2.39 -28.94
C LEU A 250 16.14 2.05 -30.41
N VAL A 251 15.08 2.64 -30.98
CA VAL A 251 14.75 2.57 -32.41
C VAL A 251 14.70 3.99 -32.98
N PRO A 252 15.25 4.23 -34.19
CA PRO A 252 15.18 5.53 -34.85
C PRO A 252 13.74 6.02 -35.08
N ILE A 253 13.51 7.32 -34.87
CA ILE A 253 12.18 7.93 -35.02
C ILE A 253 11.65 7.79 -36.46
N GLU A 254 12.56 7.73 -37.43
CA GLU A 254 12.29 7.55 -38.85
C GLU A 254 11.63 6.20 -39.16
N HIS A 255 11.81 5.19 -38.30
CA HIS A 255 11.16 3.88 -38.44
C HIS A 255 9.69 3.96 -38.02
N ILE A 256 9.38 4.73 -36.98
CA ILE A 256 8.00 5.01 -36.58
C ILE A 256 7.30 5.87 -37.63
N GLN A 257 7.96 6.93 -38.10
CA GLN A 257 7.46 7.78 -39.20
C GLN A 257 7.15 6.95 -40.46
N TYR A 258 8.02 5.99 -40.79
CA TYR A 258 7.83 5.06 -41.89
C TYR A 258 6.58 4.20 -41.69
N LEU A 259 6.43 3.51 -40.55
CA LEU A 259 5.25 2.68 -40.28
C LEU A 259 3.94 3.49 -40.33
N LEU A 260 3.94 4.71 -39.81
CA LEU A 260 2.76 5.60 -39.82
C LEU A 260 2.44 6.20 -41.20
N ASN A 261 3.30 5.96 -42.21
CA ASN A 261 3.06 6.34 -43.59
C ASN A 261 2.62 5.15 -44.47
N LEU A 262 2.54 3.94 -43.91
CA LEU A 262 2.06 2.76 -44.62
C LEU A 262 0.53 2.67 -44.60
N ASP A 263 -0.02 1.96 -45.59
CA ASP A 263 -1.45 1.65 -45.73
C ASP A 263 -1.63 0.12 -45.79
N PRO A 264 -2.49 -0.50 -44.95
CA PRO A 264 -3.28 0.12 -43.86
C PRO A 264 -2.40 0.74 -42.77
N LEU A 265 -2.91 1.75 -42.07
CA LEU A 265 -2.23 2.27 -40.87
C LEU A 265 -2.08 1.16 -39.82
N PRO A 266 -1.02 1.19 -38.98
CA PRO A 266 -0.90 0.30 -37.84
C PRO A 266 -2.15 0.33 -36.96
N GLU A 267 -2.48 -0.80 -36.34
CA GLU A 267 -3.63 -0.89 -35.44
C GLU A 267 -3.44 0.07 -34.26
N TYR A 268 -4.42 0.95 -34.06
CA TYR A 268 -4.33 1.93 -32.98
C TYR A 268 -4.39 1.28 -31.60
N VAL A 269 -5.14 0.19 -31.45
CA VAL A 269 -5.22 -0.63 -30.23
C VAL A 269 -4.22 -1.77 -30.33
N THR A 270 -3.26 -1.77 -29.41
CA THR A 270 -2.05 -2.57 -29.49
C THR A 270 -2.04 -3.79 -28.59
N THR A 271 -2.98 -3.93 -27.65
CA THR A 271 -3.08 -5.06 -26.72
C THR A 271 -4.54 -5.47 -26.49
N PRO A 272 -4.82 -6.71 -26.01
CA PRO A 272 -6.18 -7.13 -25.71
C PRO A 272 -6.83 -6.31 -24.57
N ALA A 273 -6.02 -5.70 -23.70
CA ALA A 273 -6.47 -4.78 -22.65
C ALA A 273 -6.91 -3.39 -23.17
N GLY A 274 -6.78 -3.11 -24.48
CA GLY A 274 -7.19 -1.85 -25.08
C GLY A 274 -6.09 -0.78 -25.19
N LYS A 275 -4.85 -1.09 -24.84
CA LYS A 275 -3.74 -0.11 -24.84
C LYS A 275 -3.47 0.45 -26.22
N THR A 276 -3.42 1.77 -26.35
CA THR A 276 -3.26 2.43 -27.65
C THR A 276 -1.82 2.76 -27.99
N LEU A 277 -1.51 2.99 -29.28
CA LEU A 277 -0.20 3.50 -29.71
C LEU A 277 0.16 4.80 -28.99
N LEU A 278 -0.81 5.71 -28.85
CA LEU A 278 -0.64 6.98 -28.15
C LEU A 278 -0.32 6.77 -26.67
N ALA A 279 -1.06 5.88 -25.98
CA ALA A 279 -0.78 5.54 -24.60
C ALA A 279 0.64 5.00 -24.43
N THR A 280 1.09 4.10 -25.31
CA THR A 280 2.45 3.55 -25.30
C THR A 280 3.52 4.60 -25.53
N ALA A 281 3.31 5.56 -26.43
CA ALA A 281 4.28 6.64 -26.69
C ALA A 281 4.43 7.62 -25.50
N ILE A 282 3.38 7.76 -24.70
CA ILE A 282 3.33 8.64 -23.53
C ILE A 282 4.05 8.01 -22.33
N GLU A 283 4.06 6.68 -22.23
CA GLU A 283 4.85 5.93 -21.25
C GLU A 283 6.34 6.10 -21.53
N GLY A 284 7.11 6.73 -20.65
CA GLY A 284 8.53 6.92 -20.94
C GLY A 284 9.36 7.78 -19.99
N PHE A 285 10.67 7.64 -20.16
CA PHE A 285 11.84 8.21 -19.46
C PHE A 285 11.85 9.73 -19.19
N SER A 286 10.93 10.50 -19.76
CA SER A 286 11.10 11.94 -19.97
C SER A 286 10.25 12.83 -19.08
N GLY A 287 9.53 12.29 -18.09
CA GLY A 287 8.71 13.12 -17.19
C GLY A 287 9.47 14.32 -16.62
N SER A 288 10.80 14.21 -16.46
CA SER A 288 11.70 15.28 -15.99
C SER A 288 12.24 16.27 -17.02
N ARG A 289 12.02 16.06 -18.33
CA ARG A 289 12.64 16.83 -19.42
C ARG A 289 11.59 17.54 -20.29
N ASP A 290 11.58 18.86 -20.23
CA ASP A 290 10.66 19.74 -20.97
C ASP A 290 11.17 20.04 -22.40
N SER A 291 11.42 19.01 -23.23
CA SER A 291 11.87 19.20 -24.62
C SER A 291 10.99 18.46 -25.62
N TYR A 292 10.53 19.17 -26.65
CA TYR A 292 9.76 18.65 -27.78
C TYR A 292 10.58 17.78 -28.74
N ASP A 293 11.90 17.72 -28.56
CA ASP A 293 12.84 16.99 -29.42
C ASP A 293 13.13 15.57 -28.92
N LEU A 294 12.55 15.18 -27.78
CA LEU A 294 12.64 13.82 -27.27
C LEU A 294 11.78 12.87 -28.12
N ALA A 295 12.30 11.65 -28.35
CA ALA A 295 11.65 10.64 -29.20
C ALA A 295 10.19 10.35 -28.78
N CYS A 296 9.89 10.26 -27.49
CA CYS A 296 8.53 10.06 -26.98
C CYS A 296 7.57 11.21 -27.34
N HIS A 297 8.02 12.48 -27.31
CA HIS A 297 7.21 13.64 -27.67
C HIS A 297 7.07 13.75 -29.19
N GLN A 298 8.12 13.46 -29.95
CA GLN A 298 8.05 13.36 -31.41
C GLN A 298 7.05 12.27 -31.84
N ASN A 299 7.12 11.08 -31.23
CA ASN A 299 6.15 10.00 -31.41
C ASN A 299 4.72 10.45 -31.08
N THR A 300 4.54 11.11 -29.94
CA THR A 300 3.24 11.67 -29.53
C THR A 300 2.69 12.63 -30.60
N ARG A 301 3.54 13.52 -31.14
CA ARG A 301 3.16 14.47 -32.22
C ARG A 301 2.70 13.73 -33.47
N MET A 302 3.47 12.75 -33.93
CA MET A 302 3.16 11.98 -35.14
C MET A 302 1.86 11.19 -34.96
N LEU A 303 1.67 10.54 -33.81
CA LEU A 303 0.48 9.74 -33.53
C LEU A 303 -0.78 10.61 -33.44
N LEU A 304 -0.72 11.77 -32.79
CA LEU A 304 -1.85 12.72 -32.77
C LEU A 304 -2.20 13.22 -34.19
N ALA A 305 -1.20 13.45 -35.05
CA ALA A 305 -1.44 13.86 -36.42
C ALA A 305 -2.06 12.75 -37.29
N LYS A 306 -1.71 11.49 -37.04
CA LYS A 306 -2.13 10.32 -37.84
C LYS A 306 -3.42 9.67 -37.38
N TYR A 307 -3.73 9.74 -36.09
CA TYR A 307 -4.96 9.24 -35.48
C TYR A 307 -5.73 10.42 -34.86
N PRO A 308 -6.30 11.32 -35.68
CA PRO A 308 -6.88 12.56 -35.17
C PRO A 308 -8.22 12.35 -34.48
N VAL A 309 -8.87 11.18 -34.53
CA VAL A 309 -10.23 11.01 -34.02
C VAL A 309 -10.29 11.29 -32.51
N PHE A 310 -11.07 12.30 -32.12
CA PHE A 310 -11.16 12.75 -30.71
C PHE A 310 -11.47 11.62 -29.73
N ASP A 311 -12.44 10.77 -30.05
CA ASP A 311 -12.88 9.70 -29.15
C ASP A 311 -11.84 8.57 -29.04
N ASP A 312 -11.00 8.40 -30.08
CA ASP A 312 -9.87 7.45 -30.04
C ASP A 312 -8.72 7.99 -29.20
N VAL A 313 -8.41 9.29 -29.30
CA VAL A 313 -7.37 9.95 -28.49
C VAL A 313 -7.63 9.75 -26.98
N PHE A 314 -8.87 9.88 -26.54
CA PHE A 314 -9.26 9.74 -25.13
C PHE A 314 -9.84 8.37 -24.77
N ARG A 315 -9.69 7.37 -25.63
CA ARG A 315 -10.15 6.01 -25.37
C ARG A 315 -9.48 5.42 -24.11
N VAL A 316 -10.22 4.54 -23.44
CA VAL A 316 -9.67 3.69 -22.38
C VAL A 316 -8.56 2.80 -22.95
N ALA A 317 -7.39 2.85 -22.31
CA ALA A 317 -6.16 2.23 -22.75
C ALA A 317 -5.69 1.07 -21.85
N ASP A 318 -6.47 0.67 -20.85
CA ASP A 318 -6.21 -0.54 -20.08
C ASP A 318 -7.43 -1.03 -19.29
N GLU A 319 -7.29 -2.20 -18.68
CA GLU A 319 -8.29 -2.84 -17.80
C GLU A 319 -8.68 -1.98 -16.58
N ARG A 320 -7.87 -0.97 -16.23
CA ARG A 320 -8.13 -0.04 -15.11
C ARG A 320 -8.99 1.15 -15.52
N GLY A 321 -9.35 1.26 -16.79
CA GLY A 321 -10.12 2.38 -17.32
C GLY A 321 -9.27 3.61 -17.65
N ARG A 322 -7.93 3.53 -17.62
CA ARG A 322 -7.07 4.71 -17.78
C ARG A 322 -7.01 5.17 -19.23
N THR A 323 -7.21 6.45 -19.45
CA THR A 323 -6.99 7.11 -20.76
C THR A 323 -5.55 7.60 -20.90
N CYS A 324 -5.19 8.11 -22.09
CA CYS A 324 -3.88 8.73 -22.34
C CYS A 324 -3.54 9.86 -21.34
N LEU A 325 -4.55 10.59 -20.85
CA LEU A 325 -4.39 11.65 -19.85
C LEU A 325 -3.93 11.09 -18.50
N HIS A 326 -4.56 10.01 -18.04
CA HIS A 326 -4.19 9.34 -16.79
C HIS A 326 -2.76 8.78 -16.86
N ILE A 327 -2.40 8.20 -18.00
CA ILE A 327 -1.07 7.66 -18.23
C ILE A 327 -0.05 8.80 -18.23
N ALA A 328 -0.28 9.89 -18.99
CA ALA A 328 0.61 11.04 -19.00
C ALA A 328 0.78 11.66 -17.61
N ALA A 329 -0.30 11.79 -16.83
CA ALA A 329 -0.26 12.26 -15.45
C ALA A 329 0.55 11.33 -14.55
N TYR A 330 0.31 10.02 -14.62
CA TYR A 330 1.05 9.01 -13.85
C TYR A 330 2.54 8.99 -14.19
N TRP A 331 2.94 9.28 -15.43
CA TRP A 331 4.34 9.37 -15.84
C TRP A 331 4.95 10.78 -15.64
N SER A 332 4.20 11.71 -15.04
CA SER A 332 4.59 13.13 -14.88
C SER A 332 4.94 13.83 -16.20
N ASN A 333 4.33 13.40 -17.30
CA ASN A 333 4.63 13.90 -18.64
C ASN A 333 3.76 15.13 -18.99
N LYS A 334 4.13 16.29 -18.45
CA LYS A 334 3.45 17.57 -18.74
C LYS A 334 3.46 17.91 -20.23
N THR A 335 4.58 17.69 -20.92
CA THR A 335 4.73 18.04 -22.33
C THR A 335 3.74 17.26 -23.20
N ALA A 336 3.55 15.96 -22.95
CA ALA A 336 2.53 15.18 -23.63
C ALA A 336 1.11 15.72 -23.37
N LEU A 337 0.78 16.09 -22.12
CA LEU A 337 -0.52 16.71 -21.79
C LEU A 337 -0.73 18.03 -22.54
N GLN A 338 0.30 18.86 -22.67
CA GLN A 338 0.25 20.09 -23.47
C GLN A 338 0.03 19.78 -24.96
N MET A 339 0.73 18.79 -25.52
CA MET A 339 0.56 18.39 -26.92
C MET A 339 -0.85 17.88 -27.21
N ILE A 340 -1.42 17.07 -26.31
CA ILE A 340 -2.79 16.56 -26.41
C ILE A 340 -3.78 17.72 -26.32
N LYS A 341 -3.59 18.66 -25.39
CA LYS A 341 -4.41 19.87 -25.26
C LYS A 341 -4.41 20.69 -26.54
N ASP A 342 -3.23 21.02 -27.02
CA ASP A 342 -3.01 21.80 -28.24
C ASP A 342 -3.66 21.16 -29.46
N HIS A 343 -3.49 19.84 -29.61
CA HIS A 343 -4.11 19.10 -30.69
C HIS A 343 -5.65 19.13 -30.59
N ALA A 344 -6.20 18.86 -29.40
CA ALA A 344 -7.64 18.89 -29.18
C ALA A 344 -8.24 20.28 -29.43
N GLN A 345 -7.57 21.35 -29.00
CA GLN A 345 -8.03 22.73 -29.23
C GLN A 345 -7.98 23.13 -30.71
N ARG A 346 -6.96 22.70 -31.46
CA ARG A 346 -6.82 23.02 -32.89
C ARG A 346 -7.80 22.25 -33.77
N HIS A 347 -7.99 20.96 -33.52
CA HIS A 347 -8.77 20.07 -34.39
C HIS A 347 -10.21 19.86 -33.91
N PHE A 348 -10.47 20.05 -32.61
CA PHE A 348 -11.78 19.83 -31.98
C PHE A 348 -12.18 20.99 -31.05
N PRO A 349 -12.20 22.25 -31.52
CA PRO A 349 -12.40 23.43 -30.66
C PRO A 349 -13.72 23.44 -29.89
N LEU A 350 -14.74 22.70 -30.40
CA LEU A 350 -16.05 22.58 -29.76
C LEU A 350 -16.15 21.40 -28.76
N LYS A 351 -15.19 20.46 -28.77
CA LYS A 351 -15.19 19.32 -27.84
C LYS A 351 -14.33 19.64 -26.61
N LYS A 352 -14.87 19.35 -25.43
CA LYS A 352 -14.16 19.55 -24.16
C LYS A 352 -13.25 18.38 -23.86
N ILE A 353 -11.98 18.67 -23.59
CA ILE A 353 -11.00 17.66 -23.15
C ILE A 353 -11.46 17.09 -21.80
N PRO A 354 -11.49 15.75 -21.64
CA PRO A 354 -11.96 15.11 -20.42
C PRO A 354 -10.86 15.10 -19.33
N TRP A 355 -10.40 16.28 -18.90
CA TRP A 355 -9.42 16.46 -17.81
C TRP A 355 -9.82 15.79 -16.50
N ASN A 356 -11.12 15.51 -16.37
CA ASN A 356 -11.82 15.01 -15.20
C ASN A 356 -12.34 13.59 -15.41
N ALA A 357 -11.83 12.89 -16.43
CA ALA A 357 -12.08 11.45 -16.57
C ALA A 357 -11.61 10.70 -15.32
N VAL A 358 -12.32 9.62 -14.99
CA VAL A 358 -12.07 8.78 -13.80
C VAL A 358 -11.69 7.38 -14.26
N ALA A 359 -10.61 6.85 -13.71
CA ALA A 359 -10.14 5.49 -13.93
C ALA A 359 -9.82 4.83 -12.59
N SER A 360 -10.41 3.65 -12.32
CA SER A 360 -10.26 2.95 -11.03
C SER A 360 -10.51 3.88 -9.82
N GLY A 361 -11.54 4.71 -9.89
CA GLY A 361 -11.94 5.64 -8.82
C GLY A 361 -11.00 6.85 -8.61
N ASN A 362 -10.06 7.11 -9.53
CA ASN A 362 -9.11 8.22 -9.45
C ASN A 362 -9.17 9.08 -10.72
N THR A 363 -9.11 10.41 -10.60
CA THR A 363 -9.05 11.29 -11.77
C THR A 363 -7.65 11.33 -12.39
N VAL A 364 -7.55 12.02 -13.53
CA VAL A 364 -6.26 12.40 -14.12
C VAL A 364 -5.38 13.13 -13.10
N LEU A 365 -5.94 14.02 -12.29
CA LEU A 365 -5.19 14.78 -11.29
C LEU A 365 -4.69 13.90 -10.14
N ASP A 366 -5.48 12.92 -9.70
CA ASP A 366 -5.08 11.94 -8.67
C ASP A 366 -3.90 11.07 -9.14
N HIS A 367 -3.84 10.75 -10.43
CA HIS A 367 -2.72 10.01 -11.01
C HIS A 367 -1.43 10.82 -11.03
N ALA A 368 -1.49 12.16 -11.16
CA ALA A 368 -0.31 13.02 -11.11
C ALA A 368 0.39 12.98 -9.74
N LEU A 369 -0.35 12.81 -8.64
CA LEU A 369 0.22 12.65 -7.29
C LEU A 369 1.03 11.35 -7.14
N GLN A 370 0.80 10.37 -8.00
CA GLN A 370 1.50 9.09 -8.00
C GLN A 370 2.75 9.10 -8.89
N GLY A 371 3.02 10.23 -9.57
CA GLY A 371 4.06 10.36 -10.58
C GLY A 371 5.49 10.12 -10.09
N ILE A 372 5.75 10.20 -8.78
CA ILE A 372 7.10 10.02 -8.19
C ILE A 372 7.38 8.55 -7.80
N LYS A 373 6.37 7.66 -7.87
CA LYS A 373 6.57 6.23 -7.63
C LYS A 373 7.51 5.63 -8.67
N GLU A 374 8.33 4.67 -8.25
CA GLU A 374 9.13 3.82 -9.14
C GLU A 374 8.22 3.08 -10.11
N LYS A 375 8.64 3.00 -11.37
CA LYS A 375 7.87 2.34 -12.43
C LYS A 375 8.78 1.35 -13.15
N SER A 376 8.18 0.54 -14.01
CA SER A 376 8.92 -0.35 -14.90
C SER A 376 8.35 -0.23 -16.31
N LEU A 377 9.24 -0.12 -17.28
CA LEU A 377 8.95 -0.36 -18.68
C LEU A 377 9.29 -1.82 -18.98
N PRO A 378 8.34 -2.63 -19.49
CA PRO A 378 8.61 -4.03 -19.84
C PRO A 378 9.72 -4.22 -20.88
N ALA A 379 10.01 -3.18 -21.66
CA ALA A 379 11.04 -3.18 -22.70
C ALA A 379 12.48 -3.07 -22.16
N LEU A 380 12.68 -2.86 -20.85
CA LEU A 380 13.98 -2.58 -20.25
C LEU A 380 14.31 -3.57 -19.13
N ASP A 381 15.61 -3.83 -18.94
CA ASP A 381 16.11 -4.62 -17.82
C ASP A 381 15.94 -3.88 -16.49
N ASN A 382 15.91 -4.63 -15.37
CA ASN A 382 15.61 -4.08 -14.04
C ASN A 382 16.55 -2.95 -13.58
N GLU A 383 17.85 -3.05 -13.85
CA GLU A 383 18.81 -2.01 -13.47
C GLU A 383 18.65 -0.73 -14.31
N VAL A 384 18.33 -0.87 -15.60
CA VAL A 384 18.01 0.26 -16.48
C VAL A 384 16.70 0.91 -16.01
N ASN A 385 15.68 0.11 -15.70
CA ASN A 385 14.38 0.57 -15.20
C ASN A 385 14.47 1.45 -13.93
N LYS A 386 15.35 1.11 -12.97
CA LYS A 386 15.56 1.87 -11.72
C LYS A 386 16.05 3.29 -11.96
N VAL A 387 16.91 3.49 -12.96
CA VAL A 387 17.48 4.80 -13.30
C VAL A 387 16.54 5.56 -14.24
N ALA A 388 15.91 4.83 -15.16
CA ALA A 388 15.13 5.32 -16.29
C ALA A 388 13.79 5.96 -15.96
N THR A 389 13.06 5.34 -15.03
CA THR A 389 11.62 5.60 -14.85
C THR A 389 11.33 6.54 -13.69
N ARG A 390 12.39 7.03 -13.02
CA ARG A 390 12.28 7.89 -11.86
C ARG A 390 11.96 9.32 -12.30
N SER A 391 10.69 9.71 -12.16
CA SER A 391 10.30 11.11 -12.30
C SER A 391 10.95 11.96 -11.21
N THR A 392 11.41 13.16 -11.56
CA THR A 392 11.82 14.15 -10.55
C THR A 392 10.59 14.72 -9.85
N ARG A 393 10.77 15.18 -8.61
CA ARG A 393 9.73 15.88 -7.84
C ARG A 393 9.26 17.15 -8.56
N LYS A 394 10.20 17.87 -9.20
CA LYS A 394 9.94 19.08 -9.99
C LYS A 394 8.99 18.82 -11.16
N ALA A 395 9.16 17.70 -11.86
CA ALA A 395 8.29 17.31 -12.95
C ALA A 395 6.89 16.92 -12.53
N ALA A 396 6.76 16.12 -11.46
CA ALA A 396 5.46 15.75 -10.92
C ALA A 396 4.68 17.00 -10.46
N LEU A 397 5.36 17.95 -9.81
CA LEU A 397 4.79 19.25 -9.45
C LEU A 397 4.35 20.04 -10.70
N ALA A 398 5.19 20.17 -11.72
CA ALA A 398 4.85 20.90 -12.93
C ALA A 398 3.66 20.28 -13.68
N CYS A 399 3.58 18.95 -13.73
CA CYS A 399 2.47 18.20 -14.29
C CYS A 399 1.17 18.43 -13.50
N TYR A 400 1.24 18.38 -12.17
CA TYR A 400 0.12 18.66 -11.28
C TYR A 400 -0.42 20.09 -11.44
N VAL A 401 0.46 21.09 -11.45
CA VAL A 401 0.09 22.50 -11.67
C VAL A 401 -0.57 22.69 -13.02
N PHE A 402 -0.02 22.09 -14.08
CA PHE A 402 -0.59 22.17 -15.42
C PHE A 402 -2.03 21.61 -15.46
N LEU A 403 -2.27 20.46 -14.85
CA LEU A 403 -3.60 19.87 -14.79
C LEU A 403 -4.60 20.78 -14.06
N ARG A 404 -4.19 21.40 -12.95
CA ARG A 404 -5.00 22.38 -12.21
C ARG A 404 -5.38 23.60 -13.04
N GLU A 405 -4.42 24.20 -13.73
CA GLU A 405 -4.64 25.36 -14.61
C GLU A 405 -5.62 25.05 -15.75
N ASN A 406 -5.74 23.77 -16.13
CA ASN A 406 -6.66 23.30 -17.16
C ASN A 406 -8.00 22.79 -16.63
N GLY A 407 -8.31 23.04 -15.36
CA GLY A 407 -9.58 22.67 -14.75
C GLY A 407 -9.69 21.18 -14.41
N ALA A 408 -8.57 20.47 -14.32
CA ALA A 408 -8.55 19.14 -13.73
C ALA A 408 -8.76 19.26 -12.22
N LEU A 409 -9.60 18.39 -11.72
CA LEU A 409 -10.07 18.33 -10.36
C LEU A 409 -9.76 16.93 -9.81
N HIS A 410 -9.55 16.81 -8.51
CA HIS A 410 -9.48 15.51 -7.88
C HIS A 410 -10.83 14.81 -7.96
N ASN A 411 -10.85 13.48 -7.83
CA ASN A 411 -12.11 12.73 -7.84
C ASN A 411 -13.11 13.30 -6.83
N TRP A 412 -12.59 13.65 -5.65
CA TRP A 412 -13.38 14.29 -4.61
C TRP A 412 -14.00 15.62 -5.05
N GLU A 413 -13.30 16.46 -5.80
CA GLU A 413 -13.83 17.76 -6.24
C GLU A 413 -14.94 17.65 -7.31
N LEU A 414 -14.89 16.61 -8.17
CA LEU A 414 -15.81 16.42 -9.29
C LEU A 414 -17.16 15.87 -8.91
N GLU A 415 -17.21 15.01 -7.92
CA GLU A 415 -18.43 14.35 -7.49
C GLU A 415 -19.41 15.31 -6.78
N GLY A 416 -19.23 16.64 -6.94
CA GLY A 416 -19.87 17.66 -6.10
C GLY A 416 -19.53 17.49 -4.62
N SER A 417 -18.61 16.56 -4.35
CA SER A 417 -18.28 16.11 -3.05
C SER A 417 -17.32 17.12 -2.49
N LEU A 418 -17.88 17.98 -1.68
CA LEU A 418 -17.25 18.08 -0.39
C LEU A 418 -16.98 16.64 0.10
N VAL A 419 -15.74 16.12 -0.07
CA VAL A 419 -15.38 14.82 0.51
C VAL A 419 -15.22 15.05 2.01
N ALA A 420 -16.37 15.15 2.65
CA ALA A 420 -16.66 14.33 3.80
C ALA A 420 -17.33 13.05 3.28
N ALA A 421 -16.67 12.28 2.42
CA ALA A 421 -17.10 10.91 2.16
C ALA A 421 -17.02 10.18 3.50
N ARG A 422 -18.18 9.93 4.09
CA ARG A 422 -18.28 9.06 5.26
C ARG A 422 -18.67 7.69 4.75
N LEU A 423 -17.71 6.76 4.80
CA LEU A 423 -17.99 5.35 4.60
C LEU A 423 -18.92 4.90 5.74
N VAL A 424 -20.21 4.68 5.47
CA VAL A 424 -21.17 4.20 6.48
C VAL A 424 -21.33 2.69 6.29
N MET A 425 -20.35 1.93 6.78
CA MET A 425 -20.49 0.47 6.84
C MET A 425 -21.47 0.09 7.96
N TYR A 426 -22.71 -0.27 7.63
CA TYR A 426 -23.67 -0.81 8.60
C TYR A 426 -24.55 -1.89 7.98
N THR A 427 -24.97 -2.87 8.78
CA THR A 427 -26.22 -3.62 8.54
C THR A 427 -27.37 -2.60 8.60
N PRO A 428 -27.97 -2.20 7.47
CA PRO A 428 -28.72 -0.95 7.43
C PRO A 428 -30.06 -1.07 8.16
N ASP A 429 -30.27 -0.23 9.17
CA ASP A 429 -31.61 0.09 9.67
C ASP A 429 -32.20 1.16 8.74
N LEU A 430 -32.76 0.68 7.63
CA LEU A 430 -33.23 1.51 6.51
C LEU A 430 -34.26 2.56 6.95
N GLN A 431 -35.04 2.28 8.01
CA GLN A 431 -36.02 3.22 8.55
C GLN A 431 -35.36 4.44 9.22
N LYS A 432 -34.32 4.23 10.04
CA LYS A 432 -33.61 5.35 10.70
C LYS A 432 -32.81 6.20 9.72
N ILE A 433 -32.20 5.57 8.72
CA ILE A 433 -31.45 6.26 7.68
C ILE A 433 -32.42 7.09 6.81
N GLY A 434 -33.56 6.51 6.42
CA GLY A 434 -34.61 7.24 5.69
C GLY A 434 -35.16 8.43 6.49
N LEU A 435 -35.39 8.27 7.80
CA LEU A 435 -35.88 9.33 8.67
C LEU A 435 -34.86 10.47 8.84
N PHE A 436 -33.59 10.13 9.06
CA PHE A 436 -32.49 11.11 9.16
C PHE A 436 -32.34 11.90 7.87
N LEU A 437 -32.35 11.24 6.71
CA LEU A 437 -32.20 11.90 5.42
C LEU A 437 -33.39 12.77 5.07
N ARG A 438 -34.62 12.32 5.37
CA ARG A 438 -35.82 13.13 5.19
C ARG A 438 -35.78 14.38 6.06
N LEU A 439 -35.35 14.29 7.32
CA LEU A 439 -35.21 15.43 8.23
C LEU A 439 -34.06 16.37 7.82
N ALA A 440 -32.96 15.82 7.29
CA ALA A 440 -31.82 16.59 6.81
C ALA A 440 -32.13 17.31 5.49
N THR A 441 -32.75 16.64 4.51
CA THR A 441 -33.15 17.26 3.24
C THR A 441 -34.22 18.32 3.45
N GLN A 442 -35.19 18.06 4.34
CA GLN A 442 -36.24 19.02 4.73
C GLN A 442 -35.69 20.27 5.42
N ARG A 443 -34.70 20.15 6.31
CA ARG A 443 -34.07 21.30 6.98
C ARG A 443 -33.13 22.10 6.07
N LEU A 444 -32.63 21.48 5.01
CA LEU A 444 -31.65 22.08 4.09
C LEU A 444 -32.28 22.58 2.78
N GLY A 445 -33.59 22.37 2.58
CA GLY A 445 -34.29 22.77 1.35
C GLY A 445 -33.88 21.98 0.12
N LEU A 446 -33.47 20.72 0.30
CA LEU A 446 -32.97 19.83 -0.77
C LEU A 446 -34.08 18.93 -1.31
N GLY A 447 -33.89 18.38 -2.51
CA GLY A 447 -34.81 17.43 -3.11
C GLY A 447 -34.92 16.11 -2.34
N PRO A 448 -35.91 15.25 -2.67
CA PRO A 448 -36.10 13.97 -1.98
C PRO A 448 -34.88 13.05 -2.14
N PRO A 449 -34.49 12.30 -1.10
CA PRO A 449 -33.33 11.42 -1.16
C PRO A 449 -33.53 10.29 -2.20
N ASP A 450 -32.48 9.98 -2.95
CA ASP A 450 -32.47 8.96 -4.03
C ASP A 450 -31.53 7.78 -3.69
N VAL A 451 -31.71 6.63 -4.34
CA VAL A 451 -30.99 5.38 -4.01
C VAL A 451 -30.34 4.76 -5.25
N ASP A 452 -29.04 4.51 -5.18
CA ASP A 452 -28.21 3.96 -6.27
C ASP A 452 -27.61 2.59 -5.87
N PHE A 453 -27.60 1.61 -6.78
CA PHE A 453 -27.14 0.23 -6.52
C PHE A 453 -26.05 -0.17 -7.53
N ASP A 454 -24.78 -0.13 -7.13
CA ASP A 454 -23.64 -0.38 -8.03
C ASP A 454 -22.80 -1.62 -7.66
N ARG A 455 -22.13 -2.21 -8.67
CA ARG A 455 -21.54 -3.57 -8.65
C ARG A 455 -20.28 -3.75 -7.76
N CYS A 456 -20.03 -5.03 -7.43
CA CYS A 456 -19.09 -5.55 -6.43
C CYS A 456 -17.62 -5.10 -6.59
N VAL A 457 -16.98 -4.62 -5.52
CA VAL A 457 -15.53 -4.28 -5.47
C VAL A 457 -14.77 -5.37 -4.72
N GLU A 458 -13.68 -5.91 -5.30
CA GLU A 458 -12.84 -6.95 -4.67
C GLU A 458 -11.57 -6.36 -4.04
N ILE A 459 -11.34 -6.63 -2.74
CA ILE A 459 -10.14 -6.19 -2.02
C ILE A 459 -9.51 -7.39 -1.30
N GLY A 460 -8.50 -8.01 -1.94
CA GLY A 460 -7.55 -8.95 -1.32
C GLY A 460 -7.39 -10.32 -2.02
N THR A 461 -6.18 -10.89 -2.00
CA THR A 461 -5.89 -12.29 -2.38
C THR A 461 -5.84 -13.19 -1.14
N ALA A 462 -6.44 -14.39 -1.22
CA ALA A 462 -6.51 -15.39 -0.14
C ALA A 462 -5.17 -16.11 0.11
N ALA A 463 -4.12 -15.36 0.45
CA ALA A 463 -2.77 -15.90 0.64
C ALA A 463 -2.48 -16.42 2.07
N SER A 464 -3.44 -16.32 3.00
CA SER A 464 -3.33 -16.99 4.31
C SER A 464 -4.13 -18.29 4.30
N LEU A 465 -3.56 -19.36 4.87
CA LEU A 465 -4.13 -20.71 4.87
C LEU A 465 -5.54 -20.83 5.50
N ASP A 466 -6.03 -19.79 6.20
CA ASP A 466 -7.35 -19.74 6.85
C ASP A 466 -8.27 -18.59 6.38
N GLY A 467 -7.89 -17.82 5.35
CA GLY A 467 -8.61 -16.60 4.94
C GLY A 467 -9.85 -16.86 4.08
N ARG A 468 -11.06 -16.87 4.66
CA ARG A 468 -12.33 -16.83 3.88
C ARG A 468 -12.63 -15.40 3.38
N LEU A 469 -13.03 -15.27 2.11
CA LEU A 469 -13.54 -14.03 1.53
C LEU A 469 -15.01 -13.82 1.92
N ILE A 470 -15.34 -12.69 2.54
CA ILE A 470 -16.69 -12.37 3.02
C ILE A 470 -17.22 -11.16 2.24
N ARG A 471 -18.51 -11.20 1.87
CA ARG A 471 -19.21 -10.11 1.17
C ARG A 471 -19.83 -9.15 2.19
N VAL A 472 -19.45 -7.88 2.16
CA VAL A 472 -19.93 -6.84 3.08
C VAL A 472 -20.73 -5.79 2.28
N PRO A 473 -22.00 -5.52 2.62
CA PRO A 473 -22.74 -4.40 2.06
C PRO A 473 -22.26 -3.09 2.68
N VAL A 474 -21.88 -2.14 1.83
CA VAL A 474 -21.42 -0.80 2.21
C VAL A 474 -22.43 0.21 1.66
N VAL A 475 -22.77 1.20 2.48
CA VAL A 475 -23.67 2.29 2.12
C VAL A 475 -22.87 3.59 2.19
N ASP A 476 -22.77 4.27 1.06
CA ASP A 476 -22.16 5.60 0.98
C ASP A 476 -23.25 6.66 0.90
N LEU A 477 -23.09 7.70 1.72
CA LEU A 477 -23.93 8.88 1.65
C LEU A 477 -23.22 9.94 0.81
N ILE A 478 -23.79 10.24 -0.35
CA ILE A 478 -23.17 11.10 -1.35
C ILE A 478 -24.07 12.31 -1.58
N TRP A 479 -23.49 13.49 -1.56
CA TRP A 479 -24.17 14.71 -1.98
C TRP A 479 -23.95 14.89 -3.48
N LYS A 480 -25.01 14.85 -4.30
CA LYS A 480 -24.91 15.00 -5.76
C LYS A 480 -25.90 16.04 -6.26
N HIS A 481 -25.40 17.18 -6.72
CA HIS A 481 -26.21 18.35 -7.11
C HIS A 481 -27.14 18.79 -5.97
N ASP A 482 -28.45 18.60 -6.15
CA ASP A 482 -29.52 19.10 -5.28
C ASP A 482 -30.13 17.99 -4.40
N ASN A 483 -29.61 16.75 -4.52
CA ASN A 483 -30.14 15.55 -3.87
C ASN A 483 -29.07 14.85 -3.02
N PHE A 484 -29.52 14.25 -1.92
CA PHE A 484 -28.75 13.25 -1.18
C PHE A 484 -28.98 11.87 -1.79
N ILE A 485 -27.90 11.17 -2.13
CA ILE A 485 -27.94 9.82 -2.71
C ILE A 485 -27.36 8.83 -1.71
N LEU A 486 -28.12 7.78 -1.43
CA LEU A 486 -27.63 6.57 -0.76
C LEU A 486 -27.14 5.58 -1.80
N ARG A 487 -25.83 5.38 -1.89
CA ARG A 487 -25.23 4.40 -2.79
C ARG A 487 -24.94 3.11 -2.04
N PHE A 488 -25.45 1.98 -2.54
CA PHE A 488 -25.20 0.64 -2.00
C PHE A 488 -24.24 -0.12 -2.91
N TYR A 489 -23.17 -0.69 -2.35
CA TYR A 489 -22.28 -1.61 -3.08
C TYR A 489 -21.74 -2.72 -2.18
N SER A 490 -21.34 -3.84 -2.77
CA SER A 490 -20.83 -5.02 -2.05
C SER A 490 -19.31 -5.13 -2.16
N VAL A 491 -18.59 -5.19 -1.04
CA VAL A 491 -17.14 -5.37 -1.02
C VAL A 491 -16.80 -6.80 -0.60
N ARG A 492 -15.94 -7.50 -1.35
CA ARG A 492 -15.37 -8.80 -0.93
C ARG A 492 -14.04 -8.54 -0.23
N ILE A 493 -13.96 -8.89 1.05
CA ILE A 493 -12.82 -8.58 1.93
C ILE A 493 -12.35 -9.88 2.59
N SER A 494 -11.03 -10.07 2.74
CA SER A 494 -10.51 -11.18 3.56
C SER A 494 -10.94 -10.99 5.02
N SER A 495 -11.25 -12.07 5.74
CA SER A 495 -11.71 -12.02 7.13
C SER A 495 -10.81 -11.21 8.07
N LEU A 496 -9.50 -11.13 7.81
CA LEU A 496 -8.53 -10.34 8.57
C LEU A 496 -8.62 -8.82 8.33
N ALA A 497 -9.02 -8.36 7.14
CA ALA A 497 -9.10 -6.93 6.82
C ALA A 497 -10.38 -6.28 7.38
N VAL A 498 -11.42 -7.06 7.69
CA VAL A 498 -12.65 -6.60 8.36
C VAL A 498 -12.35 -6.04 9.77
N GLU A 499 -11.33 -6.59 10.45
CA GLU A 499 -10.86 -6.13 11.76
C GLU A 499 -10.31 -4.69 11.70
N GLY A 500 -9.54 -4.37 10.65
CA GLY A 500 -9.01 -3.03 10.41
C GLY A 500 -10.08 -2.03 9.96
N PHE A 501 -11.10 -2.49 9.21
CA PHE A 501 -12.22 -1.64 8.79
C PHE A 501 -13.20 -1.29 9.91
N ARG A 502 -13.40 -2.17 10.91
CA ARG A 502 -14.21 -1.84 12.12
C ARG A 502 -13.62 -0.67 12.90
N GLN A 503 -12.30 -0.60 13.00
CA GLN A 503 -11.60 0.52 13.64
C GLN A 503 -11.81 1.85 12.90
N PHE A 504 -11.93 1.82 11.56
CA PHE A 504 -12.19 2.99 10.73
C PHE A 504 -13.66 3.46 10.83
N HIS A 505 -14.60 2.54 10.99
CA HIS A 505 -16.01 2.81 11.19
C HIS A 505 -16.31 3.45 12.58
N ASP A 506 -15.61 3.02 13.63
CA ASP A 506 -15.72 3.64 14.96
C ASP A 506 -15.11 5.05 15.00
N TRP A 507 -14.07 5.30 14.19
CA TRP A 507 -13.53 6.64 13.97
C TRP A 507 -14.54 7.58 13.29
N PHE A 508 -15.33 7.06 12.35
CA PHE A 508 -16.43 7.78 11.73
C PHE A 508 -17.54 8.08 12.76
N LYS A 509 -18.15 7.07 13.40
CA LYS A 509 -19.24 7.26 14.38
C LYS A 509 -19.00 8.35 15.42
N LYS A 510 -17.76 8.44 15.94
CA LYS A 510 -17.36 9.41 16.96
C LYS A 510 -17.44 10.89 16.54
N ARG A 511 -17.51 11.19 15.25
CA ARG A 511 -17.41 12.56 14.70
C ARG A 511 -18.69 13.10 14.04
N MET A 512 -19.77 12.32 13.96
CA MET A 512 -21.08 12.81 13.41
C MET A 512 -22.13 13.12 14.47
N THR A 513 -21.91 12.77 15.72
CA THR A 513 -22.87 13.04 16.79
C THR A 513 -22.28 14.04 17.79
N GLU A 514 -22.76 15.28 17.65
CA GLU A 514 -23.20 16.20 18.71
C GLU A 514 -22.30 17.32 19.27
N THR A 515 -20.99 17.41 19.02
CA THR A 515 -20.19 18.46 19.72
C THR A 515 -19.19 19.30 18.93
N GLU A 516 -19.21 19.29 17.59
CA GLU A 516 -18.38 20.25 16.84
C GLU A 516 -19.10 20.86 15.64
N PRO A 517 -19.21 22.21 15.55
CA PRO A 517 -19.64 22.92 14.34
C PRO A 517 -18.58 22.84 13.22
N ARG A 518 -17.70 21.84 13.26
CA ARG A 518 -16.61 21.63 12.31
C ARG A 518 -17.08 21.10 10.97
N CYS A 519 -18.32 20.64 10.81
CA CYS A 519 -18.82 20.40 9.45
C CYS A 519 -18.84 21.71 8.64
N TYR A 520 -19.05 22.89 9.26
CA TYR A 520 -18.94 24.19 8.58
C TYR A 520 -17.51 24.77 8.60
N GLN A 521 -16.79 24.58 9.72
CA GLN A 521 -15.41 25.07 9.90
C GLN A 521 -14.34 24.28 9.13
N SER A 522 -14.51 22.97 8.91
CA SER A 522 -13.62 22.15 8.07
C SER A 522 -13.80 22.42 6.57
N LEU A 523 -14.86 23.14 6.20
CA LEU A 523 -15.18 23.57 4.83
C LEU A 523 -14.96 25.07 4.62
N GLY A 524 -14.48 25.78 5.64
CA GLY A 524 -14.15 27.20 5.56
C GLY A 524 -15.33 28.16 5.37
N LEU A 525 -16.56 27.83 5.81
CA LEU A 525 -17.75 28.67 5.60
C LEU A 525 -18.10 29.51 6.86
N PRO A 526 -18.41 30.84 6.74
CA PRO A 526 -18.92 31.65 7.84
C PRO A 526 -20.37 31.29 8.21
N ALA A 527 -20.77 31.60 9.45
CA ALA A 527 -22.13 31.37 9.92
C ALA A 527 -23.14 32.28 9.21
N GLY A 528 -24.19 31.69 8.59
CA GLY A 528 -25.31 32.42 7.98
C GLY A 528 -25.44 32.33 6.45
N LEU A 529 -24.57 31.58 5.75
CA LEU A 529 -24.66 31.36 4.30
C LEU A 529 -24.80 29.86 3.99
N TRP A 530 -25.83 29.52 3.21
CA TRP A 530 -26.15 28.17 2.72
C TRP A 530 -25.31 27.82 1.47
N PRO A 531 -25.13 26.53 1.12
CA PRO A 531 -23.90 26.02 0.55
C PRO A 531 -23.71 26.38 -0.93
N PHE A 532 -22.70 27.21 -1.17
CA PHE A 532 -21.79 27.22 -2.32
C PHE A 532 -20.81 28.38 -2.09
N MET A 533 -19.83 28.24 -1.19
CA MET A 533 -18.73 29.22 -1.17
C MET A 533 -17.48 28.66 -1.79
N THR A 534 -16.71 29.61 -2.30
CA THR A 534 -15.37 29.44 -2.81
C THR A 534 -14.46 28.82 -1.72
N LEU A 535 -13.89 27.63 -1.96
CA LEU A 535 -13.07 26.89 -1.00
C LEU A 535 -11.58 27.02 -1.34
N THR A 536 -10.77 27.56 -0.43
CA THR A 536 -9.30 27.64 -0.55
C THR A 536 -8.62 26.63 0.38
N TYR A 537 -7.73 25.77 -0.12
CA TYR A 537 -7.02 24.75 0.67
C TYR A 537 -5.57 24.52 0.19
N ASP A 538 -4.70 24.08 1.09
CA ASP A 538 -3.29 23.76 0.81
C ASP A 538 -3.14 22.24 0.56
N GLN A 539 -2.80 21.83 -0.66
CA GLN A 539 -2.57 20.44 -1.01
C GLN A 539 -1.08 20.07 -0.86
N PRO A 540 -0.71 19.15 0.04
CA PRO A 540 0.63 18.59 0.06
C PRO A 540 0.82 17.68 -1.15
N ILE A 541 1.89 17.92 -1.92
CA ILE A 541 2.24 17.06 -3.04
C ILE A 541 3.18 15.96 -2.51
N PRO A 542 2.81 14.67 -2.62
CA PRO A 542 3.61 13.58 -2.10
C PRO A 542 5.05 13.68 -2.54
N TYR A 543 5.98 13.53 -1.59
CA TYR A 543 7.43 13.57 -1.82
C TYR A 543 7.99 14.92 -2.31
N ALA A 544 7.20 15.95 -2.61
CA ALA A 544 7.69 17.34 -2.65
C ALA A 544 7.71 17.91 -1.22
N LYS A 545 8.65 18.81 -0.90
CA LYS A 545 8.58 19.56 0.37
C LYS A 545 7.58 20.73 0.30
N ASP A 546 6.97 20.92 -0.87
CA ASP A 546 6.14 22.06 -1.21
C ASP A 546 4.65 21.73 -1.05
N THR A 547 3.88 22.74 -0.63
CA THR A 547 2.42 22.71 -0.55
C THR A 547 1.86 23.73 -1.54
N MET A 548 0.80 23.36 -2.28
CA MET A 548 0.17 24.27 -3.25
C MET A 548 -1.19 24.72 -2.72
N ARG A 549 -1.39 26.04 -2.60
CA ARG A 549 -2.68 26.63 -2.26
C ARG A 549 -3.58 26.71 -3.49
N TRP A 550 -4.80 26.18 -3.40
CA TRP A 550 -5.78 26.16 -4.50
C TRP A 550 -7.14 26.67 -4.05
N THR A 551 -7.90 27.32 -4.95
CA THR A 551 -9.22 27.91 -4.67
C THR A 551 -10.28 27.49 -5.71
N ARG A 552 -11.38 26.84 -5.28
CA ARG A 552 -12.54 26.43 -6.12
C ARG A 552 -13.70 27.42 -5.94
N SER A 553 -14.49 27.76 -6.97
CA SER A 553 -15.68 28.66 -6.91
C SER A 553 -17.04 27.93 -6.75
N GLY A 554 -18.07 28.59 -6.16
CA GLY A 554 -19.46 28.08 -5.96
C GLY A 554 -20.58 28.74 -6.82
N ARG A 555 -21.85 28.23 -6.79
CA ARG A 555 -23.06 28.67 -7.55
C ARG A 555 -24.23 29.17 -6.66
N ILE A 556 -25.12 30.05 -7.18
CA ILE A 556 -26.34 30.58 -6.49
C ILE A 556 -27.64 30.05 -7.17
N TRP A 557 -28.71 29.82 -6.39
CA TRP A 557 -30.01 29.25 -6.81
C TRP A 557 -31.06 30.32 -7.21
N SER A 558 -31.88 30.03 -8.22
CA SER A 558 -32.98 30.86 -8.72
C SER A 558 -34.26 30.74 -7.88
N GLU A 559 -35.25 31.62 -8.09
CA GLU A 559 -36.56 31.57 -7.41
C GLU A 559 -37.43 30.41 -7.90
N GLU A 560 -37.41 30.11 -9.21
CA GLU A 560 -38.19 29.02 -9.82
C GLU A 560 -37.76 27.64 -9.29
N GLU A 561 -36.47 27.44 -9.02
CA GLU A 561 -35.94 26.23 -8.40
C GLU A 561 -36.48 26.05 -6.96
N ARG A 562 -36.73 27.15 -6.23
CA ARG A 562 -37.29 27.10 -4.86
C ARG A 562 -38.78 26.78 -4.85
N ASP A 563 -39.52 27.32 -5.80
CA ASP A 563 -40.97 27.10 -5.89
C ASP A 563 -41.32 25.68 -6.34
N GLY A 564 -40.51 25.10 -7.24
CA GLY A 564 -40.62 23.70 -7.64
C GLY A 564 -40.43 22.70 -6.48
N LEU A 565 -39.48 23.00 -5.57
CA LEU A 565 -39.24 22.19 -4.37
C LEU A 565 -40.41 22.24 -3.39
N LYS A 566 -41.06 23.40 -3.26
CA LYS A 566 -42.21 23.60 -2.37
C LYS A 566 -43.43 22.80 -2.83
N ALA A 567 -43.70 22.75 -4.14
CA ALA A 567 -44.79 21.96 -4.70
C ALA A 567 -44.59 20.43 -4.54
N GLN A 568 -43.34 19.95 -4.62
CA GLN A 568 -43.02 18.53 -4.38
C GLN A 568 -43.20 18.12 -2.92
N PHE A 569 -42.94 19.04 -1.98
CA PHE A 569 -43.16 18.84 -0.54
C PHE A 569 -44.65 18.64 -0.21
N SER A 570 -45.53 19.50 -0.71
CA SER A 570 -46.98 19.42 -0.46
C SER A 570 -47.59 18.15 -1.04
N SER A 571 -47.12 17.69 -2.20
CA SER A 571 -47.57 16.45 -2.84
C SER A 571 -47.19 15.20 -2.03
N LEU A 572 -45.96 15.15 -1.50
CA LEU A 572 -45.50 14.04 -0.65
C LEU A 572 -46.17 14.05 0.73
N TRP A 573 -46.49 15.22 1.28
CA TRP A 573 -47.21 15.33 2.56
C TRP A 573 -48.60 14.70 2.49
N ASP A 574 -49.37 15.04 1.44
CA ASP A 574 -50.73 14.56 1.21
C ASP A 574 -50.78 13.03 1.02
N ILE A 575 -49.79 12.47 0.29
CA ILE A 575 -49.66 11.01 0.07
C ILE A 575 -49.40 10.22 1.35
N PHE A 576 -48.62 10.76 2.29
CA PHE A 576 -48.20 10.02 3.49
C PHE A 576 -49.11 10.21 4.70
N PHE A 577 -49.82 11.33 4.77
CA PHE A 577 -50.59 11.69 5.97
C PHE A 577 -52.08 11.92 5.70
N GLY A 578 -52.51 11.97 4.43
CA GLY A 578 -53.92 12.06 4.05
C GLY A 578 -54.59 13.39 4.38
N GLU A 579 -53.81 14.42 4.69
CA GLU A 579 -54.29 15.75 5.07
C GLU A 579 -53.46 16.83 4.37
N VAL A 580 -54.10 17.93 3.97
CA VAL A 580 -53.48 19.02 3.21
C VAL A 580 -52.56 19.85 4.14
N GLU A 581 -51.31 20.04 3.75
CA GLU A 581 -50.22 20.66 4.54
C GLU A 581 -50.61 21.99 5.22
N GLU A 582 -51.41 22.82 4.55
CA GLU A 582 -51.86 24.12 5.09
C GLU A 582 -52.81 23.98 6.29
N GLN A 583 -53.55 22.88 6.44
CA GLN A 583 -54.41 22.63 7.60
C GLN A 583 -53.58 22.33 8.86
N PHE A 584 -52.47 21.58 8.72
CA PHE A 584 -51.53 21.31 9.82
C PHE A 584 -50.86 22.58 10.34
N LEU A 585 -50.56 23.52 9.44
CA LEU A 585 -49.88 24.77 9.78
C LEU A 585 -50.80 25.84 10.40
N SER A 586 -52.13 25.67 10.33
CA SER A 586 -53.11 26.69 10.73
C SER A 586 -53.72 26.52 12.14
N SER A 587 -53.35 25.48 12.90
CA SER A 587 -53.94 25.23 14.24
C SER A 587 -53.22 26.00 15.36
N PRO A 588 -53.90 26.84 16.19
CA PRO A 588 -53.27 27.59 17.26
C PRO A 588 -53.09 26.76 18.54
N VAL A 589 -51.81 26.55 18.87
CA VAL A 589 -51.14 26.28 20.17
C VAL A 589 -51.99 25.80 21.36
N ASN A 590 -51.62 24.62 21.88
CA ASN A 590 -51.50 24.45 23.33
C ASN A 590 -50.19 23.74 23.72
N THR A 591 -49.55 24.32 24.71
CA THR A 591 -48.22 24.08 25.26
C THR A 591 -48.00 22.68 25.85
N ALA A 592 -46.74 22.22 25.76
CA ALA A 592 -46.10 21.11 26.49
C ALA A 592 -46.24 19.68 25.92
N VAL A 593 -45.35 19.34 24.97
CA VAL A 593 -44.62 18.05 25.00
C VAL A 593 -43.21 18.27 24.41
N ARG A 594 -42.22 18.53 25.27
CA ARG A 594 -40.80 18.36 24.91
C ARG A 594 -40.55 16.86 24.79
N LEU A 595 -40.14 16.40 23.60
CA LEU A 595 -39.61 15.05 23.41
C LEU A 595 -38.42 14.82 24.36
N SER A 596 -38.56 13.79 25.18
CA SER A 596 -37.63 13.35 26.22
C SER A 596 -36.27 12.89 25.65
N PRO A 597 -35.15 13.15 26.35
CA PRO A 597 -33.82 12.75 25.92
C PRO A 597 -33.68 11.22 25.99
N ALA A 598 -33.39 10.57 24.86
CA ALA A 598 -33.01 9.17 24.85
C ALA A 598 -31.59 9.01 25.44
N LEU A 599 -31.56 8.85 26.77
CA LEU A 599 -30.54 8.36 27.71
C LEU A 599 -29.04 8.44 27.32
N MET A 600 -28.41 9.56 27.66
CA MET A 600 -26.97 9.60 27.95
C MET A 600 -26.71 9.03 29.36
N PRO A 601 -25.80 8.04 29.55
CA PRO A 601 -25.45 7.51 30.86
C PRO A 601 -24.96 8.60 31.83
N LYS A 602 -25.48 8.57 33.05
CA LYS A 602 -25.13 9.50 34.13
C LYS A 602 -24.10 8.86 35.05
N VAL A 603 -22.93 9.47 35.14
CA VAL A 603 -21.77 8.92 35.87
C VAL A 603 -21.43 9.81 37.05
N LEU A 604 -21.38 9.25 38.27
CA LEU A 604 -20.91 9.93 39.47
C LEU A 604 -19.48 9.50 39.80
N ILE A 605 -18.55 10.45 39.93
CA ILE A 605 -17.15 10.18 40.25
C ILE A 605 -16.86 10.57 41.71
N ILE A 606 -16.47 9.60 42.52
CA ILE A 606 -15.91 9.79 43.86
C ILE A 606 -14.40 10.02 43.69
N GLY A 607 -13.88 11.12 44.24
CA GLY A 607 -12.51 11.57 43.95
C GLY A 607 -12.36 12.45 42.71
N ALA A 608 -13.46 13.04 42.23
CA ALA A 608 -13.51 13.83 40.98
C ALA A 608 -12.49 14.99 40.90
N THR A 609 -12.11 15.58 42.03
CA THR A 609 -11.13 16.68 42.07
C THR A 609 -9.68 16.21 42.27
N GLY A 610 -9.43 14.90 42.27
CA GLY A 610 -8.10 14.33 42.46
C GLY A 610 -7.30 14.28 41.16
N TYR A 611 -6.03 13.87 41.27
CA TYR A 611 -5.10 13.73 40.15
C TYR A 611 -5.71 12.89 39.01
N LEU A 612 -6.08 11.63 39.26
CA LEU A 612 -6.75 10.78 38.27
C LEU A 612 -8.19 11.22 37.99
N GLY A 613 -8.97 11.54 39.02
CA GLY A 613 -10.40 11.83 38.88
C GLY A 613 -10.71 13.03 38.00
N SER A 614 -9.89 14.08 38.03
CA SER A 614 -10.06 15.25 37.16
C SER A 614 -9.84 14.90 35.68
N ARG A 615 -8.93 13.96 35.39
CA ARG A 615 -8.69 13.45 34.03
C ARG A 615 -9.81 12.54 33.56
N VAL A 616 -10.33 11.67 34.43
CA VAL A 616 -11.52 10.84 34.13
C VAL A 616 -12.72 11.75 33.81
N CYS A 617 -12.97 12.77 34.64
CA CYS A 617 -14.01 13.77 34.39
C CYS A 617 -13.84 14.43 33.01
N SER A 618 -12.64 14.94 32.72
CA SER A 618 -12.35 15.62 31.46
C SER A 618 -12.58 14.72 30.25
N VAL A 619 -12.13 13.46 30.30
CA VAL A 619 -12.32 12.50 29.20
C VAL A 619 -13.80 12.18 28.98
N LEU A 620 -14.57 12.01 30.06
CA LEU A 620 -16.01 11.73 29.95
C LEU A 620 -16.81 12.94 29.44
N VAL A 621 -16.51 14.15 29.92
CA VAL A 621 -17.14 15.40 29.42
C VAL A 621 -16.82 15.58 27.94
N ASN A 622 -15.54 15.52 27.56
CA ASN A 622 -15.09 15.69 26.18
C ASN A 622 -15.63 14.60 25.24
N SER A 623 -16.05 13.44 25.78
CA SER A 623 -16.66 12.38 24.97
C SER A 623 -18.04 12.76 24.41
N GLY A 624 -18.72 13.74 25.02
CA GLY A 624 -20.09 14.15 24.69
C GLY A 624 -21.18 13.10 25.00
N GLN A 625 -20.78 11.90 25.45
CA GLN A 625 -21.67 10.74 25.59
C GLN A 625 -22.18 10.53 27.03
N HIS A 626 -21.68 11.30 28.00
CA HIS A 626 -21.93 11.09 29.42
C HIS A 626 -22.33 12.38 30.12
N ARG A 627 -23.27 12.28 31.06
CA ARG A 627 -23.53 13.35 32.03
C ARG A 627 -22.70 13.08 33.28
N VAL A 628 -21.72 13.94 33.57
CA VAL A 628 -20.74 13.70 34.64
C VAL A 628 -21.11 14.47 35.90
N PHE A 629 -21.14 13.78 37.03
CA PHE A 629 -21.30 14.31 38.36
C PHE A 629 -20.03 14.03 39.17
N GLY A 630 -19.65 14.93 40.06
CA GLY A 630 -18.43 14.76 40.85
C GLY A 630 -18.59 15.25 42.28
N ILE A 631 -18.06 14.49 43.24
CA ILE A 631 -18.09 14.89 44.64
C ILE A 631 -17.06 15.99 44.92
N ALA A 632 -17.51 17.08 45.54
CA ALA A 632 -16.68 18.18 46.01
C ALA A 632 -16.82 18.36 47.53
N ARG A 633 -15.68 18.41 48.24
CA ARG A 633 -15.64 18.56 49.70
C ARG A 633 -15.83 20.01 50.19
N ASN A 634 -15.79 20.99 49.29
CA ASN A 634 -15.98 22.41 49.59
C ASN A 634 -16.41 23.18 48.33
N GLU A 635 -16.85 24.42 48.52
CA GLU A 635 -17.32 25.31 47.44
C GLU A 635 -16.26 25.59 46.37
N ALA A 636 -14.99 25.77 46.76
CA ALA A 636 -13.91 26.02 45.82
C ALA A 636 -13.73 24.85 44.83
N LYS A 637 -13.79 23.62 45.35
CA LYS A 637 -13.75 22.38 44.56
C LYS A 637 -15.01 22.21 43.70
N ALA A 638 -16.18 22.56 44.24
CA ALA A 638 -17.43 22.52 43.49
C ALA A 638 -17.40 23.47 42.29
N LYS A 639 -16.89 24.70 42.49
CA LYS A 639 -16.68 25.66 41.41
C LYS A 639 -15.71 25.14 40.34
N SER A 640 -14.60 24.50 40.76
CA SER A 640 -13.65 23.90 39.81
C SER A 640 -14.29 22.79 38.96
N LEU A 641 -15.15 21.96 39.54
CA LEU A 641 -15.90 20.94 38.79
C LEU A 641 -16.89 21.58 37.81
N ALA A 642 -17.63 22.60 38.24
CA ALA A 642 -18.59 23.30 37.38
C ALA A 642 -17.91 23.97 36.17
N VAL A 643 -16.73 24.57 36.37
CA VAL A 643 -15.91 25.13 35.27
C VAL A 643 -15.45 24.05 34.29
N ALA A 644 -15.21 22.83 34.77
CA ALA A 644 -14.88 21.67 33.94
C ALA A 644 -16.13 20.98 33.36
N GLU A 645 -17.30 21.63 33.41
CA GLU A 645 -18.60 21.12 32.94
C GLU A 645 -19.05 19.83 33.65
N VAL A 646 -18.52 19.56 34.84
CA VAL A 646 -18.95 18.48 35.74
C VAL A 646 -19.97 19.04 36.72
N THR A 647 -21.10 18.36 36.89
CA THR A 647 -22.12 18.79 37.87
C THR A 647 -21.62 18.50 39.29
N PRO A 648 -21.35 19.52 40.13
CA PRO A 648 -20.77 19.30 41.44
C PRO A 648 -21.82 18.80 42.45
N ILE A 649 -21.44 17.79 43.24
CA ILE A 649 -22.20 17.34 44.41
C ILE A 649 -21.40 17.73 45.66
N ILE A 650 -21.88 18.75 46.37
CA ILE A 650 -21.22 19.21 47.59
C ILE A 650 -21.51 18.23 48.73
N CYS A 651 -20.46 17.54 49.17
CA CYS A 651 -20.48 16.62 50.28
C CYS A 651 -19.15 16.78 51.04
N SER A 652 -19.20 17.52 52.15
CA SER A 652 -18.00 17.90 52.91
C SER A 652 -17.33 16.71 53.58
N ASP A 653 -18.13 15.75 54.05
CA ASP A 653 -17.68 14.50 54.65
C ASP A 653 -18.37 13.29 53.98
N PRO A 654 -17.90 12.85 52.79
CA PRO A 654 -18.49 11.73 52.07
C PRO A 654 -18.44 10.40 52.82
N ILE A 655 -17.58 10.28 53.84
CA ILE A 655 -17.33 9.03 54.55
C ILE A 655 -18.29 8.83 55.72
N ASN A 656 -18.54 9.88 56.49
CA ASN A 656 -19.42 9.78 57.67
C ASN A 656 -20.78 10.44 57.45
N LYS A 657 -20.93 11.27 56.40
CA LYS A 657 -22.19 11.97 56.07
C LYS A 657 -22.53 11.81 54.58
N PRO A 658 -22.81 10.57 54.12
CA PRO A 658 -22.94 10.25 52.69
C PRO A 658 -24.23 10.76 52.03
N HIS A 659 -25.21 11.23 52.82
CA HIS A 659 -26.55 11.62 52.38
C HIS A 659 -26.56 12.44 51.08
N SER A 660 -25.74 13.50 50.98
CA SER A 660 -25.74 14.39 49.81
C SER A 660 -25.48 13.66 48.49
N TYR A 661 -24.54 12.71 48.46
CA TYR A 661 -24.22 12.00 47.22
C TYR A 661 -25.14 10.78 47.00
N LEU A 662 -25.64 10.14 48.05
CA LEU A 662 -26.65 9.08 47.92
C LEU A 662 -27.98 9.64 47.41
N ASP A 663 -28.40 10.80 47.91
CA ASP A 663 -29.59 11.50 47.43
C ASP A 663 -29.42 11.98 45.99
N ALA A 664 -28.19 12.35 45.58
CA ALA A 664 -27.88 12.64 44.19
C ALA A 664 -28.01 11.37 43.31
N ILE A 665 -27.53 10.21 43.76
CA ILE A 665 -27.71 8.93 43.03
C ILE A 665 -29.20 8.65 42.78
N ARG A 666 -30.04 8.87 43.80
CA ARG A 666 -31.49 8.67 43.72
C ARG A 666 -32.16 9.71 42.82
N SER A 667 -31.91 11.00 43.07
CA SER A 667 -32.63 12.12 42.44
C SER A 667 -32.26 12.31 40.98
N PHE A 668 -30.97 12.18 40.66
CA PHE A 668 -30.52 12.31 39.27
C PHE A 668 -30.62 11.00 38.49
N ASN A 669 -31.00 9.89 39.14
CA ASN A 669 -31.01 8.54 38.56
C ASN A 669 -29.63 8.20 37.95
N ILE A 670 -28.59 8.25 38.77
CA ILE A 670 -27.22 7.94 38.35
C ILE A 670 -27.15 6.47 37.90
N ASP A 671 -26.46 6.21 36.79
CA ASP A 671 -26.36 4.88 36.19
C ASP A 671 -25.09 4.15 36.66
N ILE A 672 -23.98 4.88 36.81
CA ILE A 672 -22.67 4.31 37.16
C ILE A 672 -21.97 5.21 38.20
N VAL A 673 -21.40 4.60 39.24
CA VAL A 673 -20.52 5.26 40.22
C VAL A 673 -19.09 4.77 39.99
N VAL A 674 -18.14 5.70 39.95
CA VAL A 674 -16.71 5.40 39.75
C VAL A 674 -15.94 5.88 40.97
N ASP A 675 -15.22 4.98 41.63
CA ASP A 675 -14.38 5.28 42.78
C ASP A 675 -12.90 5.39 42.38
N VAL A 676 -12.41 6.63 42.39
CA VAL A 676 -10.99 7.01 42.22
C VAL A 676 -10.51 7.86 43.40
N SER A 677 -11.17 7.72 44.56
CA SER A 677 -11.03 8.63 45.71
C SER A 677 -9.71 8.53 46.46
N GLY A 678 -9.02 7.38 46.42
CA GLY A 678 -7.70 7.24 47.02
C GLY A 678 -7.37 5.83 47.52
N ALA A 679 -6.16 5.69 48.05
CA ALA A 679 -5.52 4.43 48.41
C ALA A 679 -5.66 4.05 49.90
N ASN A 680 -6.79 4.36 50.53
CA ASN A 680 -7.05 4.00 51.93
C ASN A 680 -8.28 3.09 52.06
N GLN A 681 -8.44 2.45 53.22
CA GLN A 681 -9.50 1.48 53.49
C GLN A 681 -10.92 2.07 53.49
N GLU A 682 -11.07 3.39 53.29
CA GLU A 682 -12.35 4.09 53.29
C GLU A 682 -13.22 3.74 52.08
N SER A 683 -12.64 3.22 50.98
CA SER A 683 -13.40 2.78 49.80
C SER A 683 -14.37 1.62 50.09
N ALA A 684 -14.14 0.86 51.17
CA ALA A 684 -15.09 -0.13 51.68
C ALA A 684 -16.45 0.50 52.07
N LYS A 685 -16.46 1.73 52.61
CA LYS A 685 -17.68 2.44 52.96
C LYS A 685 -18.44 2.91 51.73
N PHE A 686 -17.74 3.43 50.71
CA PHE A 686 -18.37 3.81 49.45
C PHE A 686 -19.05 2.63 48.74
N LEU A 687 -18.39 1.46 48.72
CA LEU A 687 -18.98 0.24 48.17
C LEU A 687 -20.25 -0.14 48.95
N ALA A 688 -20.21 -0.12 50.29
CA ALA A 688 -21.36 -0.46 51.12
C ALA A 688 -22.54 0.49 50.87
N ASP A 689 -22.29 1.79 50.84
CA ASP A 689 -23.30 2.82 50.59
C ASP A 689 -23.94 2.67 49.20
N VAL A 690 -23.11 2.48 48.15
CA VAL A 690 -23.58 2.29 46.78
C VAL A 690 -24.33 0.97 46.61
N LYS A 691 -23.87 -0.12 47.26
CA LYS A 691 -24.58 -1.41 47.27
C LYS A 691 -25.95 -1.27 47.93
N GLY A 692 -26.07 -0.50 49.01
CA GLY A 692 -27.34 -0.19 49.65
C GLY A 692 -28.34 0.48 48.70
N VAL A 693 -27.93 1.54 48.01
CA VAL A 693 -28.79 2.24 47.02
C VAL A 693 -29.09 1.37 45.80
N GLY A 694 -28.15 0.51 45.37
CA GLY A 694 -28.38 -0.50 44.34
C GLY A 694 -29.47 -1.50 44.74
N GLN A 695 -29.46 -1.96 45.99
CA GLN A 695 -30.46 -2.89 46.52
C GLN A 695 -31.85 -2.23 46.63
N GLU A 696 -31.91 -0.97 47.08
CA GLU A 696 -33.14 -0.17 47.06
C GLU A 696 -33.73 -0.08 45.64
N ARG A 697 -32.89 0.17 44.63
CA ARG A 697 -33.29 0.25 43.22
C ARG A 697 -33.88 -1.08 42.72
N LEU A 698 -33.24 -2.20 43.02
CA LEU A 698 -33.75 -3.53 42.66
C LEU A 698 -35.05 -3.87 43.39
N ASN A 699 -35.16 -3.56 44.68
CA ASN A 699 -36.38 -3.80 45.45
C ASN A 699 -37.55 -3.00 44.89
N LYS A 700 -37.35 -1.71 44.57
CA LYS A 700 -38.37 -0.85 43.97
C LYS A 700 -38.85 -1.40 42.63
N ALA A 701 -37.94 -1.91 41.80
CA ALA A 701 -38.29 -2.53 40.53
C ALA A 701 -39.08 -3.83 40.69
N ARG A 702 -38.67 -4.71 41.62
CA ARG A 702 -39.42 -5.94 41.94
C ARG A 702 -40.83 -5.64 42.42
N SER A 703 -40.98 -4.66 43.31
CA SER A 703 -42.31 -4.21 43.79
C SER A 703 -43.18 -3.62 42.68
N ALA A 704 -42.57 -3.09 41.61
CA ALA A 704 -43.26 -2.62 40.42
C ALA A 704 -43.54 -3.74 39.38
N GLY A 705 -43.24 -5.00 39.70
CA GLY A 705 -43.47 -6.15 38.81
C GLY A 705 -42.46 -6.27 37.66
N LEU A 706 -41.35 -5.53 37.69
CA LEU A 706 -40.32 -5.60 36.65
C LEU A 706 -39.42 -6.80 36.87
N THR A 707 -39.41 -7.74 35.92
CA THR A 707 -38.58 -8.95 35.95
C THR A 707 -37.13 -8.69 35.52
N HIS A 708 -36.90 -7.62 34.76
CA HIS A 708 -35.58 -7.20 34.30
C HIS A 708 -35.40 -5.71 34.53
N THR A 709 -34.40 -5.34 35.33
CA THR A 709 -34.07 -3.94 35.65
C THR A 709 -32.56 -3.76 35.61
N PRO A 710 -32.06 -2.65 35.02
CA PRO A 710 -30.63 -2.36 35.02
C PRO A 710 -30.12 -2.14 36.46
N LYS A 711 -29.02 -2.82 36.80
CA LYS A 711 -28.32 -2.61 38.07
C LYS A 711 -27.60 -1.27 38.07
N LEU A 712 -27.33 -0.74 39.26
CA LEU A 712 -26.42 0.40 39.41
C LEU A 712 -24.99 -0.09 39.16
N GLY A 713 -24.25 0.63 38.33
CA GLY A 713 -22.85 0.31 38.04
C GLY A 713 -21.90 0.80 39.13
N PHE A 714 -20.86 0.02 39.43
CA PHE A 714 -19.77 0.42 40.33
C PHE A 714 -18.40 0.01 39.77
N ILE A 715 -17.53 1.00 39.54
CA ILE A 715 -16.18 0.78 39.02
C ILE A 715 -15.15 1.26 40.04
N TYR A 716 -14.28 0.37 40.48
CA TYR A 716 -13.26 0.66 41.48
C TYR A 716 -11.85 0.77 40.88
N CYS A 717 -11.12 1.81 41.28
CA CYS A 717 -9.71 1.98 40.98
C CYS A 717 -8.82 1.28 42.01
N SER A 718 -8.38 0.07 41.65
CA SER A 718 -7.30 -0.61 42.36
C SER A 718 -5.93 -0.20 41.81
N GLY A 719 -4.89 -1.01 42.04
CA GLY A 719 -3.55 -0.78 41.50
C GLY A 719 -2.74 -2.08 41.41
N THR A 720 -1.80 -2.14 40.46
CA THR A 720 -1.07 -3.37 40.14
C THR A 720 -0.12 -3.86 41.24
N TRP A 721 0.12 -3.07 42.30
CA TRP A 721 0.88 -3.50 43.48
C TRP A 721 0.25 -4.70 44.22
N VAL A 722 -1.01 -5.04 43.93
CA VAL A 722 -1.64 -6.28 44.40
C VAL A 722 -0.98 -7.54 43.84
N HIS A 723 -0.24 -7.45 42.73
CA HIS A 723 0.52 -8.57 42.17
C HIS A 723 1.84 -8.83 42.91
N GLY A 724 2.27 -7.95 43.82
CA GLY A 724 3.59 -8.02 44.42
C GLY A 724 4.72 -7.70 43.43
N SER A 725 5.97 -7.94 43.85
CA SER A 725 7.16 -7.59 43.06
C SER A 725 7.71 -8.81 42.33
N SER A 726 7.69 -8.79 40.99
CA SER A 726 8.19 -9.88 40.14
C SER A 726 8.61 -9.38 38.75
N ASP A 727 9.65 -10.00 38.19
CA ASP A 727 10.03 -9.83 36.78
C ASP A 727 9.36 -10.86 35.85
N LYS A 728 8.61 -11.82 36.42
CA LYS A 728 7.77 -12.74 35.65
C LYS A 728 6.59 -11.99 35.07
N LEU A 729 6.16 -12.40 33.88
CA LEU A 729 4.98 -11.86 33.24
C LEU A 729 3.74 -12.21 34.07
N VAL A 730 2.93 -11.20 34.40
CA VAL A 730 1.64 -11.33 35.10
C VAL A 730 0.55 -10.56 34.36
N ASN A 731 -0.70 -10.94 34.56
CA ASN A 731 -1.88 -10.28 34.02
C ASN A 731 -3.07 -10.34 35.01
N ASP A 732 -4.18 -9.73 34.62
CA ASP A 732 -5.39 -9.59 35.44
C ASP A 732 -6.15 -10.90 35.76
N LEU A 733 -5.73 -12.05 35.21
CA LEU A 733 -6.21 -13.39 35.60
C LEU A 733 -5.36 -14.05 36.70
N ASP A 734 -4.17 -13.54 36.98
CA ASP A 734 -3.34 -14.09 38.04
C ASP A 734 -3.96 -13.84 39.41
N ILE A 735 -3.92 -14.89 40.25
CA ILE A 735 -4.45 -14.83 41.61
C ILE A 735 -3.62 -13.86 42.43
N VAL A 736 -4.29 -12.90 43.06
CA VAL A 736 -3.69 -11.93 43.98
C VAL A 736 -4.11 -12.23 45.41
N GLY A 737 -3.22 -12.01 46.37
CA GLY A 737 -3.49 -12.28 47.78
C GLY A 737 -2.29 -12.81 48.55
N PRO A 738 -2.45 -13.09 49.85
CA PRO A 738 -1.37 -13.59 50.70
C PRO A 738 -0.74 -14.89 50.19
N ASP A 739 -1.56 -15.75 49.57
CA ASP A 739 -1.15 -17.06 49.04
C ASP A 739 -0.68 -17.02 47.57
N ALA A 740 -0.59 -15.82 46.96
CA ALA A 740 -0.11 -15.66 45.59
C ALA A 740 1.39 -15.94 45.49
N ALA A 741 1.86 -16.24 44.26
CA ALA A 741 3.28 -16.48 43.99
C ALA A 741 4.19 -15.33 44.44
N THR A 742 3.68 -14.10 44.37
CA THR A 742 4.27 -12.92 44.97
C THR A 742 3.18 -12.17 45.75
N PRO A 743 3.29 -12.04 47.09
CA PRO A 743 2.26 -11.38 47.87
C PRO A 743 2.20 -9.88 47.56
N PRO A 744 1.02 -9.24 47.71
CA PRO A 744 0.85 -7.79 47.56
C PRO A 744 1.84 -6.98 48.40
N ALA A 745 2.21 -5.79 47.92
CA ALA A 745 2.99 -4.86 48.75
C ALA A 745 2.23 -4.53 50.05
N PRO A 746 2.88 -4.55 51.24
CA PRO A 746 2.20 -4.46 52.54
C PRO A 746 1.25 -3.25 52.66
N LEU A 747 1.66 -2.10 52.13
CA LEU A 747 0.86 -0.87 52.14
C LEU A 747 -0.53 -1.03 51.50
N VAL A 748 -0.66 -1.90 50.49
CA VAL A 748 -1.89 -2.07 49.70
C VAL A 748 -2.49 -3.47 49.80
N ALA A 749 -1.97 -4.34 50.66
CA ALA A 749 -2.46 -5.72 50.80
C ALA A 749 -3.97 -5.79 51.10
N TRP A 750 -4.50 -4.79 51.82
CA TRP A 750 -5.94 -4.64 52.09
C TRP A 750 -6.81 -4.53 50.82
N ARG A 751 -6.26 -4.09 49.69
CA ARG A 751 -7.00 -3.94 48.43
C ARG A 751 -7.52 -5.27 47.90
N VAL A 752 -6.82 -6.38 48.13
CA VAL A 752 -7.28 -7.71 47.66
C VAL A 752 -8.63 -8.08 48.27
N ALA A 753 -8.78 -7.90 49.59
CA ALA A 753 -10.07 -8.13 50.25
C ALA A 753 -11.16 -7.18 49.73
N HIS A 754 -10.80 -5.93 49.42
CA HIS A 754 -11.76 -4.97 48.88
C HIS A 754 -12.14 -5.27 47.41
N GLU A 755 -11.20 -5.68 46.56
CA GLU A 755 -11.48 -6.14 45.19
C GLU A 755 -12.46 -7.32 45.20
N ASN A 756 -12.24 -8.30 46.08
CA ASN A 756 -13.18 -9.41 46.25
C ASN A 756 -14.56 -8.93 46.70
N ALA A 757 -14.63 -8.00 47.67
CA ALA A 757 -15.90 -7.43 48.10
C ALA A 757 -16.65 -6.69 46.96
N VAL A 758 -15.92 -6.03 46.05
CA VAL A 758 -16.51 -5.43 44.84
C VAL A 758 -17.07 -6.50 43.92
N LEU A 759 -16.31 -7.56 43.65
CA LEU A 759 -16.75 -8.69 42.81
C LEU A 759 -17.97 -9.40 43.39
N ASP A 760 -18.00 -9.60 44.71
CA ASP A 760 -19.12 -10.21 45.45
C ASP A 760 -20.38 -9.33 45.46
N ALA A 761 -20.25 -8.04 45.15
CA ALA A 761 -21.40 -7.14 44.99
C ALA A 761 -22.10 -7.25 43.62
N SER A 762 -21.62 -8.14 42.74
CA SER A 762 -22.20 -8.39 41.41
C SER A 762 -23.64 -8.92 41.45
N ASP A 763 -24.11 -9.42 42.60
CA ASP A 763 -25.50 -9.80 42.82
C ASP A 763 -26.45 -8.59 42.76
N VAL A 764 -25.99 -7.44 43.22
CA VAL A 764 -26.76 -6.18 43.32
C VAL A 764 -26.32 -5.12 42.31
N LEU A 765 -25.03 -5.07 41.99
CA LEU A 765 -24.40 -4.04 41.15
C LEU A 765 -23.84 -4.65 39.85
N ASP A 766 -23.67 -3.84 38.81
CA ASP A 766 -22.80 -4.19 37.69
C ASP A 766 -21.39 -3.67 38.02
N VAL A 767 -20.40 -4.56 38.17
CA VAL A 767 -19.11 -4.22 38.78
C VAL A 767 -17.94 -4.32 37.82
N ALA A 768 -16.90 -3.53 38.05
CA ALA A 768 -15.57 -3.72 37.45
C ALA A 768 -14.45 -3.19 38.34
N VAL A 769 -13.28 -3.80 38.25
CA VAL A 769 -12.05 -3.40 38.93
C VAL A 769 -11.00 -3.06 37.88
N LEU A 770 -10.41 -1.86 37.96
CA LEU A 770 -9.29 -1.47 37.12
C LEU A 770 -8.05 -1.28 37.99
N ARG A 771 -7.01 -2.05 37.69
CA ARG A 771 -5.70 -1.98 38.37
C ARG A 771 -4.74 -1.15 37.52
N SER A 772 -4.59 0.12 37.85
CA SER A 772 -3.60 0.97 37.17
C SER A 772 -2.18 0.64 37.64
N ALA A 773 -1.22 0.59 36.71
CA ALA A 773 0.21 0.65 37.02
C ALA A 773 0.60 2.01 37.65
N LEU A 774 1.90 2.20 37.99
CA LEU A 774 2.37 3.48 38.50
C LEU A 774 2.06 4.60 37.49
N ILE A 775 1.25 5.55 37.94
CA ILE A 775 0.73 6.62 37.09
C ILE A 775 1.76 7.75 36.99
N TYR A 776 2.13 8.15 35.77
CA TYR A 776 3.00 9.31 35.51
C TYR A 776 2.33 10.34 34.57
N GLY A 777 2.93 11.53 34.46
CA GLY A 777 2.47 12.64 33.62
C GLY A 777 1.73 13.73 34.39
N GLY A 778 1.61 14.95 33.85
CA GLY A 778 0.98 16.06 34.58
C GLY A 778 1.61 16.30 35.97
N GLU A 779 0.80 16.29 37.03
CA GLU A 779 1.25 16.49 38.42
C GLU A 779 2.16 15.36 38.95
N SER A 780 2.06 14.14 38.42
CA SER A 780 2.86 13.00 38.88
C SER A 780 2.86 12.82 40.41
N THR A 781 1.70 13.04 41.06
CA THR A 781 1.58 13.19 42.53
C THR A 781 2.21 12.07 43.34
N ILE A 782 2.12 10.81 42.87
CA ILE A 782 2.70 9.64 43.55
C ILE A 782 4.24 9.66 43.56
N TRP A 783 4.86 10.38 42.62
CA TRP A 783 6.31 10.50 42.49
C TRP A 783 6.90 11.68 43.27
N THR A 784 6.07 12.64 43.70
CA THR A 784 6.50 13.92 44.25
C THR A 784 7.51 13.79 45.39
N ALA A 785 7.29 12.86 46.34
CA ALA A 785 8.16 12.67 47.50
C ALA A 785 9.60 12.28 47.11
N PHE A 786 9.78 11.62 45.97
CA PHE A 786 11.08 11.14 45.48
C PHE A 786 11.70 12.12 44.48
N ILE A 787 10.89 12.76 43.65
CA ILE A 787 11.36 13.62 42.57
C ILE A 787 11.65 15.06 43.06
N LEU A 788 10.85 15.59 43.99
CA LEU A 788 10.96 16.99 44.44
C LEU A 788 12.31 17.33 45.11
N PRO A 789 12.91 16.47 45.96
CA PRO A 789 14.24 16.75 46.52
C PRO A 789 15.31 16.94 45.43
N LEU A 790 15.25 16.13 44.37
CA LEU A 790 16.16 16.23 43.23
C LEU A 790 15.96 17.54 42.46
N LEU A 791 14.71 17.94 42.22
CA LEU A 791 14.40 19.22 41.55
C LEU A 791 14.94 20.43 42.35
N LYS A 792 14.71 20.44 43.66
CA LYS A 792 15.17 21.51 44.56
C LYS A 792 16.70 21.61 44.54
N ALA A 793 17.39 20.48 44.72
CA ALA A 793 18.85 20.43 44.66
C ALA A 793 19.40 20.95 43.32
N SER A 794 18.71 20.65 42.21
CA SER A 794 19.05 21.15 40.88
C SER A 794 18.91 22.67 40.76
N ARG A 795 17.86 23.26 41.34
CA ARG A 795 17.64 24.71 41.30
C ARG A 795 18.55 25.49 42.23
N ASP A 796 18.87 24.90 43.38
CA ASP A 796 19.77 25.48 44.37
C ASP A 796 21.24 25.37 43.95
N GLY A 797 21.53 24.68 42.83
CA GLY A 797 22.89 24.46 42.34
C GLY A 797 23.73 23.56 43.26
N SER A 798 23.09 22.71 44.07
CA SER A 798 23.77 21.82 45.00
C SER A 798 24.66 20.81 44.24
N LEU A 799 25.86 20.57 44.79
CA LEU A 799 26.79 19.55 44.31
C LEU A 799 26.76 18.28 45.18
N ASP A 800 25.85 18.25 46.17
CA ASP A 800 25.76 17.17 47.14
C ASP A 800 25.17 15.89 46.52
N THR A 801 25.29 14.79 47.24
CA THR A 801 24.65 13.52 46.85
C THR A 801 23.23 13.49 47.37
N ILE A 802 22.25 13.41 46.46
CA ILE A 802 20.83 13.25 46.78
C ILE A 802 20.51 11.75 46.81
N GLN A 803 20.18 11.27 48.00
CA GLN A 803 19.76 9.89 48.23
C GLN A 803 18.24 9.79 48.04
N ILE A 804 17.82 8.92 47.12
CA ILE A 804 16.43 8.62 46.83
C ILE A 804 16.12 7.24 47.42
N PRO A 805 15.14 7.10 48.33
CA PRO A 805 14.86 5.84 49.00
C PRO A 805 14.10 4.86 48.10
N LEU A 806 14.69 4.47 46.97
CA LEU A 806 14.14 3.51 46.02
C LEU A 806 15.23 2.54 45.59
N SER A 807 14.86 1.34 45.16
CA SER A 807 15.83 0.30 44.79
C SER A 807 16.40 0.51 43.39
N VAL A 808 17.72 0.44 43.25
CA VAL A 808 18.46 0.59 41.97
C VAL A 808 17.98 -0.36 40.87
N ASN A 809 17.63 -1.60 41.24
CA ASN A 809 17.23 -2.66 40.31
C ASN A 809 15.70 -2.73 40.08
N SER A 810 14.92 -1.82 40.65
CA SER A 810 13.47 -1.85 40.49
C SER A 810 13.04 -1.45 39.08
N ARG A 811 12.07 -2.18 38.53
CA ARG A 811 11.48 -1.94 37.21
C ARG A 811 9.94 -1.91 37.30
N PRO A 812 9.35 -0.80 37.78
CA PRO A 812 7.90 -0.69 37.92
C PRO A 812 7.20 -0.75 36.56
N GLY A 813 5.98 -1.30 36.56
CA GLY A 813 5.04 -1.11 35.46
C GLY A 813 4.49 0.32 35.50
N LEU A 814 4.40 0.96 34.35
CA LEU A 814 4.02 2.37 34.19
C LEU A 814 2.85 2.55 33.24
N VAL A 815 2.06 3.59 33.51
CA VAL A 815 0.97 4.03 32.64
C VAL A 815 0.79 5.54 32.73
N HIS A 816 0.66 6.21 31.59
CA HIS A 816 0.41 7.66 31.58
C HIS A 816 -1.02 7.97 32.07
N ILE A 817 -1.20 9.03 32.85
CA ILE A 817 -2.50 9.39 33.44
C ILE A 817 -3.66 9.49 32.42
N SER A 818 -3.41 10.05 31.23
CA SER A 818 -4.41 10.12 30.17
C SER A 818 -4.86 8.74 29.68
N ASP A 819 -3.95 7.77 29.65
CA ASP A 819 -4.27 6.40 29.22
C ASP A 819 -5.03 5.66 30.33
N VAL A 820 -4.75 5.93 31.61
CA VAL A 820 -5.60 5.45 32.72
C VAL A 820 -7.03 5.99 32.58
N ALA A 821 -7.18 7.30 32.34
CA ALA A 821 -8.49 7.94 32.22
C ALA A 821 -9.33 7.39 31.05
N THR A 822 -8.70 7.11 29.91
CA THR A 822 -9.38 6.45 28.78
C THR A 822 -9.71 4.98 29.08
N GLY A 823 -8.93 4.30 29.92
CA GLY A 823 -9.25 2.96 30.44
C GLY A 823 -10.55 2.96 31.25
N PHE A 824 -10.72 3.93 32.16
CA PHE A 824 -11.97 4.12 32.90
C PHE A 824 -13.15 4.44 31.98
N GLN A 825 -12.97 5.32 30.98
CA GLN A 825 -13.99 5.58 29.97
C GLN A 825 -14.45 4.27 29.30
N LYS A 826 -13.50 3.41 28.90
CA LYS A 826 -13.83 2.15 28.23
C LYS A 826 -14.52 1.15 29.15
N ALA A 827 -14.13 1.08 30.41
CA ALA A 827 -14.86 0.28 31.38
C ALA A 827 -16.29 0.77 31.59
N ILE A 828 -16.51 2.09 31.69
CA ILE A 828 -17.85 2.70 31.81
C ILE A 828 -18.73 2.34 30.60
N GLU A 829 -18.19 2.50 29.38
CA GLU A 829 -18.90 2.21 28.12
C GLU A 829 -19.27 0.72 27.97
N LYS A 830 -18.52 -0.18 28.62
CA LYS A 830 -18.66 -1.65 28.49
C LYS A 830 -19.24 -2.34 29.72
N LEU A 831 -19.41 -1.64 30.84
CA LEU A 831 -19.82 -2.22 32.13
C LEU A 831 -21.05 -3.14 32.03
N PRO A 832 -22.15 -2.75 31.34
CA PRO A 832 -23.33 -3.61 31.23
C PRO A 832 -23.08 -4.88 30.40
N LEU A 833 -22.14 -4.84 29.45
CA LEU A 833 -21.78 -6.00 28.63
C LEU A 833 -20.91 -6.97 29.41
N ILE A 834 -19.95 -6.45 30.19
CA ILE A 834 -19.05 -7.25 31.02
C ILE A 834 -19.85 -8.07 32.03
N ASN A 835 -20.85 -7.47 32.68
CA ASN A 835 -21.62 -8.14 33.74
C ASN A 835 -22.75 -9.05 33.22
N LYS A 836 -23.19 -8.87 31.96
CA LYS A 836 -24.17 -9.76 31.30
C LYS A 836 -23.53 -10.96 30.63
N THR A 837 -22.22 -10.93 30.44
CA THR A 837 -21.43 -12.04 29.90
C THR A 837 -20.61 -12.62 31.05
N SER A 838 -20.25 -13.90 31.04
CA SER A 838 -19.48 -14.52 32.14
C SER A 838 -18.00 -14.07 32.17
N VAL A 839 -17.73 -12.79 31.91
CA VAL A 839 -16.40 -12.20 31.85
C VAL A 839 -15.95 -11.81 33.25
N TYR A 840 -14.72 -12.21 33.62
CA TYR A 840 -14.10 -11.77 34.87
C TYR A 840 -13.78 -10.26 34.81
N PRO A 841 -14.44 -9.40 35.62
CA PRO A 841 -14.49 -7.96 35.40
C PRO A 841 -13.30 -7.19 36.03
N VAL A 842 -12.10 -7.78 35.94
CA VAL A 842 -10.85 -7.20 36.45
C VAL A 842 -9.90 -6.95 35.28
N PHE A 843 -9.30 -5.76 35.24
CA PHE A 843 -8.45 -5.32 34.13
C PHE A 843 -7.22 -4.57 34.61
N ASP A 844 -6.04 -5.01 34.16
CA ASP A 844 -4.77 -4.32 34.41
C ASP A 844 -4.54 -3.25 33.34
N LEU A 845 -4.09 -2.06 33.73
CA LEU A 845 -3.73 -0.96 32.84
C LEU A 845 -2.23 -0.64 32.96
N VAL A 846 -1.42 -1.18 32.05
CA VAL A 846 0.04 -1.08 32.00
C VAL A 846 0.48 -0.83 30.57
N THR A 847 1.46 0.06 30.37
CA THR A 847 1.96 0.44 29.03
C THR A 847 3.44 0.19 28.84
N SER A 848 4.24 0.37 29.88
CA SER A 848 5.69 0.13 29.83
C SER A 848 6.21 -0.42 31.16
N GLN A 849 7.43 -0.95 31.13
CA GLN A 849 8.20 -1.33 32.31
C GLN A 849 9.60 -0.74 32.19
N GLU A 850 9.94 0.21 33.05
CA GLU A 850 11.15 1.03 32.91
C GLU A 850 12.02 0.96 34.17
N SER A 851 13.34 1.13 34.03
CA SER A 851 14.25 1.08 35.17
C SER A 851 14.10 2.33 36.05
N MET A 852 13.95 2.15 37.35
CA MET A 852 13.94 3.24 38.31
C MET A 852 15.23 4.08 38.23
N SER A 853 16.37 3.41 38.04
CA SER A 853 17.66 4.09 37.83
C SER A 853 17.68 4.95 36.57
N GLU A 854 17.03 4.50 35.49
CA GLU A 854 16.96 5.27 34.24
C GLU A 854 16.03 6.48 34.39
N ILE A 855 14.91 6.33 35.09
CA ILE A 855 13.97 7.44 35.39
C ILE A 855 14.68 8.55 36.15
N PHE A 856 15.36 8.24 37.26
CA PHE A 856 16.06 9.25 38.06
C PHE A 856 17.27 9.85 37.36
N ARG A 857 18.01 9.05 36.57
CA ARG A 857 19.10 9.56 35.73
C ARG A 857 18.58 10.52 34.67
N ALA A 858 17.46 10.20 34.04
CA ALA A 858 16.84 11.06 33.04
C ALA A 858 16.34 12.37 33.67
N LEU A 859 15.70 12.32 34.84
CA LEU A 859 15.29 13.52 35.59
C LEU A 859 16.49 14.41 35.95
N ALA A 860 17.54 13.84 36.54
CA ALA A 860 18.76 14.58 36.89
C ALA A 860 19.40 15.24 35.67
N SER A 861 19.51 14.50 34.56
CA SER A 861 20.03 15.04 33.30
C SER A 861 19.14 16.14 32.72
N ARG A 862 17.81 16.01 32.79
CA ARG A 862 16.88 17.02 32.26
C ARG A 862 16.88 18.33 33.04
N TRP A 863 17.18 18.29 34.33
CA TRP A 863 17.28 19.49 35.16
C TRP A 863 18.70 20.04 35.30
N ASP A 864 19.66 19.42 34.61
CA ASP A 864 21.08 19.79 34.66
C ASP A 864 21.67 19.72 36.08
N PHE A 865 21.19 18.76 36.89
CA PHE A 865 21.69 18.57 38.25
C PHE A 865 23.16 18.14 38.23
N LYS A 866 24.02 18.91 38.91
CA LYS A 866 25.48 18.74 38.89
C LYS A 866 26.01 17.84 40.02
N GLY A 867 25.20 17.57 41.04
CA GLY A 867 25.52 16.62 42.11
C GLY A 867 25.33 15.16 41.68
N ARG A 868 25.32 14.25 42.66
CA ARG A 868 25.09 12.81 42.43
C ARG A 868 23.69 12.40 42.88
N CYS A 869 22.98 11.63 42.07
CA CYS A 869 21.69 11.04 42.44
C CYS A 869 21.88 9.54 42.68
N GLU A 870 21.64 9.08 43.92
CA GLU A 870 21.86 7.69 44.34
C GLU A 870 20.56 7.07 44.85
N LEU A 871 20.22 5.89 44.34
CA LEU A 871 19.08 5.08 44.77
C LEU A 871 19.53 4.15 45.92
N VAL A 872 19.08 4.42 47.15
CA VAL A 872 19.60 3.76 48.37
C VAL A 872 18.73 2.62 48.92
N GLY A 873 17.61 2.31 48.25
CA GLY A 873 16.62 1.35 48.73
C GLY A 873 15.58 1.96 49.68
N PRO A 874 14.48 1.24 49.94
CA PRO A 874 13.30 1.79 50.64
C PRO A 874 13.46 1.97 52.15
N GLY A 875 14.45 1.32 52.78
CA GLY A 875 14.50 1.22 54.25
C GLY A 875 13.22 0.59 54.81
N ASP A 876 12.73 1.14 55.92
CA ASP A 876 11.49 0.70 56.60
C ASP A 876 10.24 1.49 56.14
N ASP A 877 10.35 2.35 55.12
CA ASP A 877 9.22 3.14 54.64
C ASP A 877 8.32 2.31 53.70
N LEU A 878 7.09 2.02 54.16
CA LEU A 878 6.13 1.18 53.43
C LEU A 878 5.73 1.75 52.06
N PHE A 879 5.80 3.07 51.88
CA PHE A 879 5.46 3.71 50.62
C PHE A 879 6.58 3.59 49.59
N ALA A 880 7.83 3.83 50.01
CA ALA A 880 9.03 3.51 49.26
C ALA A 880 9.12 2.03 48.93
N GLU A 881 8.73 1.16 49.89
CA GLU A 881 8.66 -0.28 49.66
C GLU A 881 7.67 -0.63 48.55
N ALA A 882 6.48 -0.03 48.55
CA ALA A 882 5.51 -0.25 47.48
C ALA A 882 6.01 0.32 46.14
N MET A 883 6.64 1.49 46.13
CA MET A 883 7.22 2.12 44.93
C MET A 883 8.34 1.32 44.29
N ARG A 884 9.06 0.46 45.04
CA ARG A 884 10.11 -0.42 44.49
C ARG A 884 9.56 -1.62 43.71
N THR A 885 8.26 -1.87 43.78
CA THR A 885 7.63 -3.08 43.21
C THR A 885 7.91 -3.15 41.72
N SER A 886 8.61 -4.20 41.30
CA SER A 886 8.85 -4.48 39.88
C SER A 886 7.67 -5.24 39.32
N LEU A 887 7.21 -4.86 38.13
CA LEU A 887 6.04 -5.46 37.50
C LEU A 887 6.24 -5.56 36.00
N ARG A 888 6.26 -6.79 35.50
CA ARG A 888 6.11 -7.08 34.07
C ARG A 888 4.65 -7.45 33.78
N GLY A 889 3.79 -6.43 33.67
CA GLY A 889 2.34 -6.59 33.50
C GLY A 889 1.88 -6.61 32.03
N CYS A 890 0.69 -7.15 31.78
CA CYS A 890 0.05 -7.14 30.47
C CYS A 890 -1.40 -6.63 30.54
N SER A 891 -1.81 -5.86 29.54
CA SER A 891 -3.16 -5.28 29.42
C SER A 891 -3.94 -5.76 28.20
N ASP A 892 -3.58 -6.93 27.65
CA ASP A 892 -4.21 -7.42 26.43
C ASP A 892 -5.71 -7.69 26.62
N ARG A 893 -6.15 -8.09 27.84
CA ARG A 893 -7.59 -8.21 28.15
C ARG A 893 -8.30 -6.87 28.16
N ALA A 894 -7.70 -5.82 28.71
CA ALA A 894 -8.25 -4.47 28.61
C ALA A 894 -8.35 -4.01 27.14
N LYS A 895 -7.36 -4.33 26.30
CA LYS A 895 -7.40 -4.02 24.85
C LYS A 895 -8.50 -4.79 24.12
N GLN A 896 -8.59 -6.10 24.34
CA GLN A 896 -9.51 -6.99 23.63
C GLN A 896 -10.96 -6.81 24.09
N LEU A 897 -11.21 -6.76 25.40
CA LEU A 897 -12.55 -6.80 25.97
C LEU A 897 -13.15 -5.40 26.16
N LEU A 898 -12.34 -4.42 26.56
CA LEU A 898 -12.81 -3.04 26.73
C LEU A 898 -12.65 -2.21 25.46
N GLY A 899 -11.76 -2.62 24.54
CA GLY A 899 -11.33 -1.77 23.43
C GLY A 899 -10.40 -0.64 23.88
N TRP A 900 -9.67 -0.84 24.98
CA TRP A 900 -8.72 0.15 25.51
C TRP A 900 -7.45 0.17 24.66
N ALA A 901 -7.05 1.35 24.17
CA ALA A 901 -5.82 1.51 23.39
C ALA A 901 -5.03 2.69 23.97
N PRO A 902 -3.90 2.44 24.67
CA PRO A 902 -3.06 3.52 25.20
C PRO A 902 -2.41 4.30 24.06
N THR A 903 -2.25 5.61 24.26
CA THR A 903 -1.75 6.56 23.26
C THR A 903 -0.36 7.11 23.58
N ARG A 904 0.09 7.03 24.83
CA ARG A 904 1.40 7.54 25.29
C ARG A 904 2.41 6.41 25.37
N LEU A 905 2.80 5.88 24.21
CA LEU A 905 3.60 4.66 24.10
C LEU A 905 5.12 4.86 24.23
N ASN A 906 5.61 6.10 24.20
CA ASN A 906 7.06 6.41 24.32
C ASN A 906 7.63 6.18 25.74
N GLY A 907 6.77 5.85 26.72
CA GLY A 907 7.18 5.63 28.10
C GLY A 907 7.45 6.91 28.88
N PHE A 908 7.93 6.78 30.12
CA PHE A 908 8.23 7.90 31.01
C PHE A 908 9.62 8.49 30.70
N VAL A 909 10.62 7.64 30.48
CA VAL A 909 11.99 8.03 30.12
C VAL A 909 12.07 8.59 28.70
N GLY A 910 11.37 8.00 27.72
CA GLY A 910 11.46 8.39 26.31
C GLY A 910 11.06 9.85 26.05
N ASP A 911 10.01 10.32 26.73
CA ASP A 911 9.51 11.71 26.65
C ASP A 911 9.81 12.51 27.94
N MET A 912 10.90 12.18 28.66
CA MET A 912 11.22 12.77 29.97
C MET A 912 11.28 14.31 29.96
N ASN A 913 11.67 14.92 28.83
CA ASN A 913 11.68 16.37 28.67
C ASN A 913 10.30 17.01 28.92
N ILE A 914 9.21 16.36 28.50
CA ILE A 914 7.85 16.87 28.68
C ILE A 914 7.43 16.73 30.14
N TYR A 915 7.64 15.55 30.72
CA TYR A 915 7.16 15.25 32.07
C TYR A 915 7.96 15.95 33.16
N ALA A 916 9.28 16.01 33.02
CA ALA A 916 10.14 16.76 33.93
C ALA A 916 9.83 18.27 33.88
N GLY A 917 9.54 18.81 32.69
CA GLY A 917 9.11 20.20 32.53
C GLY A 917 7.74 20.47 33.16
N ALA A 918 6.76 19.58 32.95
CA ALA A 918 5.44 19.69 33.55
C ALA A 918 5.50 19.64 35.08
N PHE A 919 6.25 18.68 35.65
CA PHE A 919 6.44 18.60 37.09
C PHE A 919 7.14 19.84 37.66
N ALA A 920 8.22 20.29 37.02
CA ALA A 920 8.95 21.47 37.44
C ALA A 920 8.13 22.77 37.33
N SER A 921 7.08 22.84 36.50
CA SER A 921 6.23 24.03 36.43
C SER A 921 5.31 24.23 37.65
N GLN A 922 5.17 23.21 38.49
CA GLN A 922 4.29 23.22 39.67
C GLN A 922 4.98 23.68 40.96
N TYR A 923 6.31 23.65 40.97
CA TYR A 923 7.17 23.97 42.09
C TYR A 923 8.16 25.03 41.66
#